data_AF-A0A8B7Y7J8-F1
#
_entry.id   AF-A0A8B7Y7J8-F1
#
_cell.length_a   1.000
_cell.length_b   1.000
_cell.length_c   1.000
_cell.angle_alpha   90.00
_cell.angle_beta   90.00
_cell.angle_gamma   90.00
#
_symmetry.space_group_name_H-M   'P 1'
#
loop_
_entity.id
_entity.type
_entity.pdbx_description
1 polymer ?
#
loop_
_entity_poly.entity_id
_entity_poly.type
_entity_poly.pdbx_seq_one_letter_code
_entity_poly.pdbx_strand_id
1 'polypeptide(L)'
;MEGQEGPAAREEDILAINPRAINVAEFAGARAAELKTMTEAVMTMGGMRRTFQKLPRHLRRRAMSHDLRRLPKRLRDSEERTMQKSMHKKKAGQGKEGGAEEDLPPAKRSRRHRRRPSNLKAEYQRRQGGHAWLETHIWHAKRFKMVGQWGYKLPLHPSDKSIRATYRAMARHCLLQDVSYLRVVEMSGPQGLTLRALSRLTSPSTGLTCAAAAFLSGQRHGEAVFYRKDQFPQGAIGPVQFLWKAEATLADSVPKAKGESQEGCEAGMPAASPGGKFEEKGVRKLWLWAHPSCASELLKELKAASEAENANTDSNSRVTVTQLKDSPLRFRLQGPLSHPVLLHALKMSDVGKASGPEQPRLWWEDYYADLHHLQAWREQSSTWETLGGVRTAMDLPPRCVLGLTVRDPRNLLPIKRTKIMTDPNELVPPDKVPTEVVRQFPNAAPVSPLWEKSVRTAVTSTQIPTHKLNRMRSEMLVPGQELSLDRQESRVPILLLQQPGRECSAAASHKSKGGSSAGFGGGWDIVLPSGWGMAFWIALILRGARVAGLRELRSCHLQQGVPFFPDVFPDTAAGEEWADKLEQELTKKFKSWPPAKRPNYGKLGVVSPFKCPWKKLLKEWRDIKKSEEEEEEDIAVEPNATEAIKQAASDIGASSEEKNLHPEEDENQTFFVLRDRTKLEKLSESLGANLRPLKMSIASTRTKPSVSFGAPIAGILKDIAGVKMHTTEAANGHAASQASSAQSKDAKTGHHMEINRVAADLIQDADRVLVGVRLSMANRGVPRQFAMICLPSEEDFASFKSDQRFCPREPIHREFKLPKTPKKKKNKKKKGQSVDDNPRDGSSDEVRVKDEVASNVKLFKSCRRQLIGFVMDGANAFISGSGQAVGYCCMLGLLRLIEERPQGQTGMVLVRDTKAVQYRFAFLDVI
;
A
#
# COMPACT_ATOMS: atom_id res chain seq x y z
N MET A 1 50.13 -18.65 66.71
CA MET A 1 51.49 -18.14 66.50
C MET A 1 51.42 -17.21 65.30
N GLU A 2 51.44 -15.90 65.55
CA GLU A 2 51.66 -14.91 64.49
C GLU A 2 53.09 -15.12 63.96
N GLY A 3 53.19 -15.61 62.72
CA GLY A 3 54.45 -15.64 61.99
C GLY A 3 54.61 -14.31 61.26
N GLN A 4 55.69 -13.60 61.57
CA GLN A 4 56.13 -12.40 60.87
C GLN A 4 56.32 -12.70 59.38
N GLU A 5 55.53 -12.07 58.51
CA GLU A 5 55.82 -11.95 57.08
C GLU A 5 56.96 -10.94 56.91
N GLY A 6 58.11 -11.41 56.44
CA GLY A 6 59.19 -10.55 55.97
C GLY A 6 58.76 -9.74 54.73
N PRO A 7 59.41 -8.59 54.44
CA PRO A 7 58.97 -7.71 53.38
C PRO A 7 59.08 -8.41 52.03
N ALA A 8 57.93 -8.64 51.38
CA ALA A 8 57.86 -9.06 49.99
C ALA A 8 58.56 -8.00 49.13
N ALA A 9 59.68 -8.39 48.50
CA ALA A 9 60.33 -7.58 47.47
C ALA A 9 59.28 -7.17 46.44
N ARG A 10 59.28 -5.88 46.06
CA ARG A 10 58.30 -5.35 45.11
C ARG A 10 58.45 -6.12 43.80
N GLU A 11 57.32 -6.48 43.19
CA GLU A 11 57.24 -7.22 41.91
C GLU A 11 58.11 -6.60 40.79
N GLU A 12 58.38 -5.30 40.89
CA GLU A 12 59.28 -4.54 40.00
C GLU A 12 60.75 -4.99 40.07
N ASP A 13 61.22 -5.49 41.22
CA ASP A 13 62.62 -5.90 41.43
C ASP A 13 62.95 -7.24 40.76
N ILE A 14 61.96 -8.12 40.59
CA ILE A 14 62.14 -9.46 39.98
C ILE A 14 62.31 -9.37 38.45
N LEU A 15 61.67 -8.39 37.81
CA LEU A 15 61.80 -8.14 36.37
C LEU A 15 63.15 -7.52 35.98
N ALA A 16 63.82 -6.84 36.92
CA ALA A 16 65.16 -6.27 36.71
C ALA A 16 66.28 -7.33 36.75
N ILE A 17 66.07 -8.47 37.43
CA ILE A 17 67.09 -9.50 37.67
C ILE A 17 67.18 -10.51 36.50
N ASN A 18 66.15 -10.65 35.66
CA ASN A 18 66.17 -11.61 34.57
C ASN A 18 65.51 -11.05 33.30
N PRO A 19 66.28 -10.63 32.27
CA PRO A 19 65.75 -10.00 31.06
C PRO A 19 64.88 -10.93 30.17
N ARG A 20 64.71 -12.20 30.57
CA ARG A 20 63.82 -13.18 29.94
C ARG A 20 62.51 -13.42 30.71
N ALA A 21 62.29 -12.79 31.86
CA ALA A 21 61.05 -12.91 32.62
C ALA A 21 59.93 -12.09 31.94
N ILE A 22 58.79 -12.73 31.65
CA ILE A 22 57.62 -12.08 31.04
C ILE A 22 56.55 -11.89 32.10
N ASN A 23 56.05 -10.67 32.26
CA ASN A 23 54.85 -10.42 33.04
C ASN A 23 53.62 -11.02 32.33
N VAL A 24 53.13 -12.14 32.85
CA VAL A 24 52.02 -12.89 32.25
C VAL A 24 50.73 -12.07 32.23
N ALA A 25 50.48 -11.25 33.26
CA ALA A 25 49.28 -10.42 33.33
C ALA A 25 49.30 -9.31 32.26
N GLU A 26 50.45 -8.67 32.06
CA GLU A 26 50.64 -7.66 31.02
C GLU A 26 50.60 -8.27 29.61
N PHE A 27 51.29 -9.40 29.41
CA PHE A 27 51.31 -10.13 28.14
C PHE A 27 49.91 -10.65 27.73
N ALA A 28 49.15 -11.18 28.69
CA ALA A 28 47.78 -11.61 28.48
C ALA A 28 46.83 -10.42 28.32
N GLY A 29 47.02 -9.34 29.08
CA GLY A 29 46.26 -8.10 28.98
C GLY A 29 46.38 -7.47 27.59
N ALA A 30 47.59 -7.39 27.04
CA ALA A 30 47.86 -6.86 25.71
C ALA A 30 47.15 -7.67 24.60
N ARG A 31 47.03 -9.00 24.76
CA ARG A 31 46.44 -9.91 23.77
C ARG A 31 44.98 -10.29 24.05
N ALA A 32 44.40 -9.85 25.16
CA ALA A 32 43.02 -10.20 25.53
C ALA A 32 42.00 -9.74 24.47
N ALA A 33 42.21 -8.55 23.89
CA ALA A 33 41.39 -8.02 22.81
C ALA A 33 41.49 -8.87 21.53
N GLU A 34 42.70 -9.33 21.18
CA GLU A 34 42.94 -10.20 20.03
C GLU A 34 42.28 -11.57 20.23
N LEU A 35 42.48 -12.19 21.40
CA LEU A 35 41.87 -13.47 21.74
C LEU A 35 40.35 -13.38 21.72
N LYS A 36 39.76 -12.32 22.30
CA LYS A 36 38.32 -12.08 22.26
C LYS A 36 37.82 -11.95 20.82
N THR A 37 38.49 -11.14 20.00
CA THR A 37 38.14 -10.96 18.58
C THR A 37 38.21 -12.28 17.81
N MET A 38 39.27 -13.07 17.98
CA MET A 38 39.41 -14.38 17.33
C MET A 38 38.33 -15.36 17.81
N THR A 39 38.05 -15.40 19.11
CA THR A 39 37.06 -16.30 19.68
C THR A 39 35.65 -15.95 19.19
N GLU A 40 35.31 -14.66 19.18
CA GLU A 40 34.05 -14.16 18.62
C GLU A 40 33.94 -14.47 17.12
N ALA A 41 35.02 -14.32 16.35
CA ALA A 41 35.04 -14.67 14.93
C ALA A 41 34.79 -16.17 14.69
N VAL A 42 35.46 -17.06 15.43
CA VAL A 42 35.29 -18.51 15.33
C VAL A 42 33.88 -18.95 15.78
N MET A 43 33.36 -18.36 16.86
CA MET A 43 32.00 -18.61 17.32
C MET A 43 30.95 -18.13 16.30
N THR A 44 31.19 -16.97 15.69
CA THR A 44 30.32 -16.40 14.64
C THR A 44 30.33 -17.26 13.36
N MET A 45 31.50 -17.79 12.99
CA MET A 45 31.66 -18.76 11.89
C MET A 45 31.06 -20.15 12.21
N GLY A 46 30.57 -20.34 13.43
CA GLY A 46 29.65 -21.42 13.78
C GLY A 46 30.29 -22.64 14.42
N GLY A 47 31.45 -22.53 15.07
CA GLY A 47 32.05 -23.56 15.93
C GLY A 47 32.06 -24.99 15.35
N MET A 48 31.97 -26.01 16.22
CA MET A 48 31.91 -27.44 15.89
C MET A 48 30.53 -27.87 15.34
N ARG A 49 29.95 -27.11 14.40
CA ARG A 49 28.68 -27.45 13.74
C ARG A 49 28.91 -28.24 12.45
N ARG A 50 27.96 -29.12 12.12
CA ARG A 50 27.94 -29.85 10.84
C ARG A 50 27.93 -28.90 9.64
N THR A 51 28.48 -29.32 8.51
CA THR A 51 28.73 -28.45 7.34
C THR A 51 27.46 -27.74 6.85
N PHE A 52 26.31 -28.46 6.80
CA PHE A 52 25.04 -27.90 6.36
C PHE A 52 24.45 -26.86 7.35
N GLN A 53 24.89 -26.85 8.61
CA GLN A 53 24.50 -25.86 9.61
C GLN A 53 25.34 -24.59 9.53
N LYS A 54 26.51 -24.61 8.85
CA LYS A 54 27.31 -23.40 8.60
C LYS A 54 26.68 -22.48 7.55
N LEU A 55 25.81 -23.01 6.69
CA LEU A 55 25.08 -22.21 5.70
C LEU A 55 24.18 -21.13 6.36
N PRO A 56 24.00 -19.95 5.73
CA PRO A 56 23.01 -18.97 6.16
C PRO A 56 21.61 -19.56 6.30
N ARG A 57 20.85 -19.15 7.32
CA ARG A 57 19.53 -19.74 7.65
C ARG A 57 18.56 -19.79 6.45
N HIS A 58 18.57 -18.77 5.60
CA HIS A 58 17.68 -18.68 4.42
C HIS A 58 18.04 -19.66 3.29
N LEU A 59 19.30 -20.15 3.24
CA LEU A 59 19.77 -21.17 2.30
C LEU A 59 19.57 -22.59 2.83
N ARG A 60 19.34 -22.77 4.14
CA ARG A 60 19.17 -24.09 4.75
C ARG A 60 17.92 -24.82 4.20
N ARG A 61 18.02 -26.14 4.09
CA ARG A 61 16.98 -27.07 3.64
C ARG A 61 17.02 -28.28 4.56
N ARG A 62 15.85 -28.75 5.00
CA ARG A 62 15.74 -29.87 5.94
C ARG A 62 16.28 -31.18 5.34
N ALA A 63 16.18 -31.33 4.01
CA ALA A 63 16.61 -32.52 3.31
C ALA A 63 18.15 -32.66 3.13
N MET A 64 18.95 -31.65 3.50
CA MET A 64 20.42 -31.75 3.39
C MET A 64 21.04 -32.85 4.24
N SER A 65 20.33 -33.31 5.28
CA SER A 65 20.78 -34.41 6.14
C SER A 65 20.68 -35.80 5.51
N HIS A 66 20.06 -35.94 4.34
CA HIS A 66 19.96 -37.22 3.62
C HIS A 66 20.16 -37.10 2.09
N ASP A 67 19.96 -35.92 1.51
CA ASP A 67 20.20 -35.65 0.08
C ASP A 67 21.32 -34.61 -0.09
N LEU A 68 22.53 -35.10 -0.40
CA LEU A 68 23.72 -34.28 -0.64
C LEU A 68 23.54 -33.31 -1.82
N ARG A 69 22.66 -33.60 -2.78
CA ARG A 69 22.44 -32.72 -3.95
C ARG A 69 21.81 -31.39 -3.55
N ARG A 70 21.24 -31.29 -2.34
CA ARG A 70 20.70 -30.05 -1.76
C ARG A 70 21.75 -29.12 -1.18
N LEU A 71 22.98 -29.62 -1.00
CA LEU A 71 24.14 -28.81 -0.64
C LEU A 71 24.82 -28.21 -1.88
N PRO A 72 25.45 -27.03 -1.76
CA PRO A 72 26.37 -26.52 -2.77
C PRO A 72 27.47 -27.53 -3.06
N LYS A 73 27.88 -27.69 -4.33
CA LYS A 73 28.88 -28.69 -4.77
C LYS A 73 30.14 -28.70 -3.88
N ARG A 74 30.71 -27.53 -3.59
CA ARG A 74 31.90 -27.35 -2.73
C ARG A 74 31.79 -27.92 -1.31
N LEU A 75 30.57 -28.12 -0.80
CA LEU A 75 30.32 -28.61 0.56
C LEU A 75 29.87 -30.08 0.58
N ARG A 76 29.68 -30.71 -0.59
CA ARG A 76 29.17 -32.08 -0.68
C ARG A 76 30.18 -33.08 -0.15
N ASP A 77 31.44 -32.98 -0.58
CA ASP A 77 32.48 -33.95 -0.21
C ASP A 77 32.73 -33.96 1.30
N SER A 78 32.67 -32.79 1.94
CA SER A 78 32.80 -32.66 3.39
C SER A 78 31.64 -33.32 4.14
N GLU A 79 30.40 -33.15 3.66
CA GLU A 79 29.23 -33.80 4.28
C GLU A 79 29.12 -35.28 3.91
N GLU A 80 29.62 -35.70 2.76
CA GLU A 80 29.69 -37.10 2.38
C GLU A 80 30.60 -37.86 3.36
N ARG A 81 31.77 -37.30 3.69
CA ARG A 81 32.66 -37.85 4.71
C ARG A 81 31.99 -37.93 6.09
N THR A 82 31.19 -36.93 6.49
CA THR A 82 30.48 -36.97 7.78
C THR A 82 29.31 -37.96 7.76
N MET A 83 28.60 -38.08 6.64
CA MET A 83 27.53 -39.06 6.43
C MET A 83 28.08 -40.49 6.48
N GLN A 84 29.19 -40.78 5.80
CA GLN A 84 29.85 -42.08 5.81
C GLN A 84 30.30 -42.48 7.22
N LYS A 85 30.83 -41.54 8.01
CA LYS A 85 31.16 -41.76 9.44
C LYS A 85 29.92 -42.08 10.28
N SER A 86 28.77 -41.44 9.99
CA SER A 86 27.52 -41.73 10.68
C SER A 86 26.84 -43.04 10.25
N MET A 87 27.08 -43.49 9.01
CA MET A 87 26.61 -44.78 8.48
C MET A 87 27.40 -45.95 9.08
N HIS A 88 28.73 -45.81 9.24
CA HIS A 88 29.56 -46.81 9.93
C HIS A 88 29.12 -47.03 11.39
N LYS A 89 28.66 -45.96 12.06
CA LYS A 89 28.12 -46.05 13.43
C LYS A 89 26.75 -46.73 13.53
N LYS A 90 25.99 -46.81 12.43
CA LYS A 90 24.68 -47.52 12.37
C LYS A 90 24.83 -48.99 12.00
N LYS A 91 25.81 -49.36 11.17
CA LYS A 91 26.10 -50.76 10.84
C LYS A 91 26.64 -51.57 12.03
N ALA A 92 27.22 -50.92 13.04
CA ALA A 92 27.67 -51.58 14.27
C ALA A 92 26.54 -51.84 15.30
N GLY A 93 25.30 -51.40 15.05
CA GLY A 93 24.19 -51.48 16.02
C GLY A 93 22.92 -52.16 15.52
N GLN A 94 22.94 -52.77 14.33
CA GLN A 94 21.82 -53.58 13.82
C GLN A 94 22.35 -54.93 13.37
N GLY A 95 22.23 -55.90 14.27
CA GLY A 95 22.28 -57.32 13.92
C GLY A 95 21.20 -57.65 12.91
N LYS A 96 21.56 -58.53 11.97
CA LYS A 96 20.64 -59.15 11.01
C LYS A 96 19.52 -59.86 11.76
N GLU A 97 18.28 -59.48 11.52
CA GLU A 97 17.16 -60.41 11.57
C GLU A 97 16.34 -60.23 10.31
N GLY A 98 16.22 -61.32 9.57
CA GLY A 98 15.32 -61.46 8.44
C GLY A 98 13.88 -61.50 8.94
N GLY A 99 12.98 -60.95 8.14
CA GLY A 99 11.55 -60.99 8.38
C GLY A 99 10.84 -60.91 7.05
N ALA A 100 9.96 -61.88 6.84
CA ALA A 100 9.31 -62.24 5.60
C ALA A 100 8.45 -61.12 4.98
N GLU A 101 8.32 -61.23 3.67
CA GLU A 101 7.51 -60.42 2.78
C GLU A 101 6.04 -60.84 2.94
N GLU A 102 5.20 -60.02 3.57
CA GLU A 102 3.74 -60.18 3.61
C GLU A 102 3.02 -58.98 2.98
N ASP A 103 2.16 -59.32 2.02
CA ASP A 103 1.00 -58.65 1.42
C ASP A 103 0.84 -57.13 1.61
N LEU A 104 1.30 -56.40 0.59
CA LEU A 104 0.97 -54.99 0.39
C LEU A 104 -0.25 -54.85 -0.56
N PRO A 105 -1.25 -54.01 -0.21
CA PRO A 105 -2.41 -53.74 -1.07
C PRO A 105 -1.98 -53.17 -2.43
N PRO A 106 -2.78 -53.34 -3.50
CA PRO A 106 -2.38 -53.08 -4.88
C PRO A 106 -1.72 -51.70 -4.99
N ALA A 107 -0.48 -51.71 -5.50
CA ALA A 107 0.37 -50.54 -5.55
C ALA A 107 -0.38 -49.40 -6.26
N LYS A 108 -0.74 -48.37 -5.47
CA LYS A 108 -1.22 -47.09 -6.00
C LYS A 108 -0.29 -46.69 -7.13
N ARG A 109 -0.85 -46.43 -8.33
CA ARG A 109 -0.10 -46.04 -9.54
C ARG A 109 1.10 -45.17 -9.16
N SER A 110 2.28 -45.61 -9.58
CA SER A 110 3.55 -45.07 -9.07
C SER A 110 3.59 -43.55 -9.11
N ARG A 111 4.31 -42.94 -8.17
CA ARG A 111 4.49 -41.48 -8.12
C ARG A 111 5.00 -40.93 -9.45
N ARG A 112 5.78 -41.71 -10.21
CA ARG A 112 6.29 -41.37 -11.55
C ARG A 112 5.14 -41.26 -12.57
N HIS A 113 4.20 -42.21 -12.57
CA HIS A 113 3.02 -42.19 -13.44
C HIS A 113 2.10 -40.98 -13.16
N ARG A 114 1.80 -40.70 -11.89
CA ARG A 114 0.97 -39.55 -11.49
C ARG A 114 1.60 -38.20 -11.85
N ARG A 115 2.93 -38.15 -11.94
CA ARG A 115 3.69 -36.93 -12.24
C ARG A 115 4.07 -36.75 -13.71
N ARG A 116 3.46 -37.51 -14.62
CA ARG A 116 3.58 -37.24 -16.06
C ARG A 116 3.02 -35.85 -16.38
N PRO A 117 3.63 -35.08 -17.30
CA PRO A 117 3.22 -33.70 -17.57
C PRO A 117 1.75 -33.54 -17.96
N SER A 118 1.22 -34.43 -18.79
CA SER A 118 -0.20 -34.45 -19.19
C SER A 118 -1.12 -34.66 -17.99
N ASN A 119 -0.84 -35.66 -17.16
CA ASN A 119 -1.58 -35.96 -15.94
C ASN A 119 -1.53 -34.79 -14.94
N LEU A 120 -0.37 -34.13 -14.80
CA LEU A 120 -0.24 -32.95 -13.95
C LEU A 120 -1.05 -31.76 -14.47
N LYS A 121 -1.08 -31.55 -15.79
CA LYS A 121 -1.89 -30.47 -16.40
C LYS A 121 -3.38 -30.70 -16.14
N ALA A 122 -3.87 -31.91 -16.39
CA ALA A 122 -5.25 -32.29 -16.09
C ALA A 122 -5.56 -32.18 -14.59
N GLU A 123 -4.64 -32.61 -13.73
CA GLU A 123 -4.79 -32.48 -12.28
C GLU A 123 -4.81 -31.00 -11.84
N TYR A 124 -4.02 -30.12 -12.45
CA TYR A 124 -4.04 -28.69 -12.16
C TYR A 124 -5.35 -28.04 -12.60
N GLN A 125 -5.85 -28.35 -13.80
CA GLN A 125 -7.17 -27.89 -14.26
C GLN A 125 -8.28 -28.33 -13.30
N ARG A 126 -8.28 -29.60 -12.89
CA ARG A 126 -9.24 -30.11 -11.89
C ARG A 126 -9.12 -29.40 -10.53
N ARG A 127 -7.90 -29.07 -10.10
CA ARG A 127 -7.64 -28.40 -8.81
C ARG A 127 -7.95 -26.90 -8.81
N GLN A 128 -8.01 -26.26 -9.98
CA GLN A 128 -8.44 -24.86 -10.09
C GLN A 128 -9.88 -24.75 -9.57
N GLY A 129 -10.77 -25.68 -9.97
CA GLY A 129 -12.15 -25.69 -9.48
C GLY A 129 -12.79 -24.31 -9.67
N GLY A 130 -13.39 -23.76 -8.61
CA GLY A 130 -13.98 -22.41 -8.62
C GLY A 130 -13.00 -21.23 -8.47
N HIS A 131 -11.68 -21.47 -8.39
CA HIS A 131 -10.68 -20.41 -8.24
C HIS A 131 -9.68 -20.39 -9.41
N ALA A 132 -9.53 -19.23 -10.04
CA ALA A 132 -8.51 -19.03 -11.07
C ALA A 132 -7.09 -19.01 -10.47
N TRP A 133 -6.13 -19.56 -11.20
CA TRP A 133 -4.72 -19.58 -10.82
C TRP A 133 -3.93 -18.67 -11.75
N LEU A 134 -3.20 -17.72 -11.17
CA LEU A 134 -2.24 -16.89 -11.91
C LEU A 134 -1.10 -17.75 -12.48
N GLU A 135 -0.40 -17.25 -13.50
CA GLU A 135 0.73 -17.97 -14.10
C GLU A 135 1.82 -18.33 -13.08
N THR A 136 2.03 -17.46 -12.09
CA THR A 136 3.01 -17.67 -11.02
C THR A 136 2.51 -18.56 -9.89
N HIS A 137 1.27 -19.08 -9.96
CA HIS A 137 0.61 -19.79 -8.87
C HIS A 137 1.44 -20.98 -8.34
N ILE A 138 2.00 -21.81 -9.24
CA ILE A 138 2.80 -22.97 -8.82
C ILE A 138 4.07 -22.53 -8.08
N TRP A 139 4.68 -21.42 -8.49
CA TRP A 139 5.86 -20.88 -7.82
C TRP A 139 5.52 -20.37 -6.42
N HIS A 140 4.39 -19.66 -6.29
CA HIS A 140 3.85 -19.16 -5.04
C HIS A 140 3.40 -20.30 -4.11
N ALA A 141 2.60 -21.26 -4.58
CA ALA A 141 2.10 -22.38 -3.77
C ALA A 141 3.21 -23.25 -3.15
N LYS A 142 4.41 -23.26 -3.76
CA LYS A 142 5.59 -23.95 -3.22
C LYS A 142 6.29 -23.20 -2.07
N ARG A 143 6.04 -21.90 -1.92
CA ARG A 143 6.81 -20.99 -1.04
C ARG A 143 5.94 -20.18 -0.07
N PHE A 144 4.67 -19.99 -0.42
CA PHE A 144 3.70 -19.15 0.28
C PHE A 144 2.53 -19.99 0.78
N LYS A 145 1.85 -19.45 1.79
CA LYS A 145 0.51 -19.89 2.16
C LYS A 145 -0.47 -19.25 1.19
N MET A 146 -1.28 -20.09 0.55
CA MET A 146 -2.24 -19.65 -0.47
C MET A 146 -3.64 -19.53 0.16
N VAL A 147 -4.39 -18.49 -0.23
CA VAL A 147 -5.76 -18.23 0.23
C VAL A 147 -6.67 -18.02 -0.99
N GLY A 148 -7.93 -18.44 -0.90
CA GLY A 148 -8.95 -18.16 -1.91
C GLY A 148 -9.57 -16.78 -1.65
N GLN A 149 -9.30 -15.81 -2.53
CA GLN A 149 -9.82 -14.45 -2.45
C GLN A 149 -10.18 -13.92 -3.84
N TRP A 150 -11.32 -13.24 -3.94
CA TRP A 150 -11.80 -12.57 -5.15
C TRP A 150 -11.87 -13.45 -6.41
N GLY A 151 -12.23 -14.72 -6.25
CA GLY A 151 -12.26 -15.70 -7.35
C GLY A 151 -10.90 -16.25 -7.77
N TYR A 152 -9.81 -15.87 -7.09
CA TYR A 152 -8.45 -16.35 -7.34
C TYR A 152 -7.86 -17.09 -6.13
N LYS A 153 -6.81 -17.87 -6.38
CA LYS A 153 -5.99 -18.46 -5.31
C LYS A 153 -4.65 -17.73 -5.19
N LEU A 154 -4.58 -16.78 -4.26
CA LEU A 154 -3.51 -15.79 -4.12
C LEU A 154 -2.55 -16.11 -2.97
N PRO A 155 -1.28 -15.63 -3.04
CA PRO A 155 -0.31 -15.78 -1.96
C PRO A 155 -0.62 -14.82 -0.80
N LEU A 156 -0.97 -15.36 0.37
CA LEU A 156 -1.22 -14.56 1.57
C LEU A 156 0.09 -14.05 2.19
N HIS A 157 0.97 -14.97 2.56
CA HIS A 157 2.27 -14.65 3.14
C HIS A 157 3.28 -15.77 2.87
N PRO A 158 4.59 -15.49 2.82
CA PRO A 158 5.57 -16.52 2.57
C PRO A 158 5.71 -17.44 3.79
N SER A 159 6.30 -18.61 3.58
CA SER A 159 6.52 -19.59 4.66
C SER A 159 7.62 -19.16 5.63
N ASP A 160 8.50 -18.23 5.24
CA ASP A 160 9.46 -17.58 6.12
C ASP A 160 8.87 -16.34 6.82
N LYS A 161 9.45 -15.96 7.96
CA LYS A 161 9.06 -14.75 8.68
C LYS A 161 9.71 -13.54 8.00
N SER A 162 8.98 -12.87 7.11
CA SER A 162 9.56 -11.90 6.17
C SER A 162 9.16 -10.44 6.38
N ILE A 163 8.24 -10.07 7.29
CA ILE A 163 7.70 -8.70 7.41
C ILE A 163 8.79 -7.61 7.53
N ARG A 164 9.76 -7.77 8.42
CA ARG A 164 10.89 -6.82 8.53
C ARG A 164 11.80 -6.86 7.30
N ALA A 165 11.87 -8.03 6.68
CA ALA A 165 12.73 -8.31 5.54
C ALA A 165 12.13 -7.75 4.23
N THR A 166 10.80 -7.62 4.13
CA THR A 166 10.08 -6.93 3.05
C THR A 166 10.13 -5.43 3.23
N TYR A 167 9.96 -4.91 4.46
CA TYR A 167 10.21 -3.50 4.76
C TYR A 167 11.63 -3.06 4.34
N ARG A 168 12.66 -3.80 4.77
CA ARG A 168 14.05 -3.52 4.33
C ARG A 168 14.23 -3.63 2.82
N ALA A 169 13.49 -4.53 2.16
CA ALA A 169 13.56 -4.66 0.72
C ALA A 169 12.94 -3.46 0.02
N MET A 170 11.82 -2.94 0.50
CA MET A 170 11.18 -1.73 0.00
C MET A 170 12.02 -0.47 0.28
N ALA A 171 12.67 -0.40 1.44
CA ALA A 171 13.47 0.77 1.82
C ALA A 171 14.85 0.82 1.14
N ARG A 172 15.52 -0.33 0.94
CA ARG A 172 16.93 -0.38 0.51
C ARG A 172 17.22 -1.32 -0.66
N HIS A 173 16.29 -2.19 -1.02
CA HIS A 173 16.52 -3.19 -2.08
C HIS A 173 15.37 -3.16 -3.10
N CYS A 174 14.99 -4.33 -3.61
CA CYS A 174 13.89 -4.50 -4.52
C CYS A 174 12.90 -5.52 -3.94
N LEU A 175 11.64 -5.09 -3.83
CA LEU A 175 10.48 -5.93 -3.54
C LEU A 175 9.71 -6.19 -4.85
N LEU A 176 9.24 -7.41 -5.06
CA LEU A 176 8.49 -7.85 -6.24
C LEU A 176 7.14 -8.41 -5.80
N GLN A 177 6.09 -8.10 -6.53
CA GLN A 177 4.71 -8.51 -6.26
C GLN A 177 4.02 -8.91 -7.56
N ASP A 178 3.16 -9.92 -7.47
CA ASP A 178 2.29 -10.32 -8.57
C ASP A 178 0.92 -9.65 -8.41
N VAL A 179 0.61 -8.71 -9.29
CA VAL A 179 -0.61 -7.90 -9.29
C VAL A 179 -1.48 -8.26 -10.52
N SER A 180 -1.19 -9.40 -11.16
CA SER A 180 -1.89 -9.87 -12.37
C SER A 180 -3.34 -10.28 -12.11
N TYR A 181 -3.79 -10.28 -10.87
CA TYR A 181 -5.19 -10.53 -10.52
C TYR A 181 -6.09 -9.32 -10.83
N LEU A 182 -5.55 -8.11 -11.05
CA LEU A 182 -6.35 -6.97 -11.49
C LEU A 182 -6.99 -7.27 -12.85
N ARG A 183 -8.27 -6.91 -13.00
CA ARG A 183 -8.99 -7.09 -14.26
C ARG A 183 -8.78 -5.87 -15.14
N VAL A 184 -8.50 -6.12 -16.42
CA VAL A 184 -8.29 -5.06 -17.41
C VAL A 184 -9.56 -4.88 -18.23
N VAL A 185 -10.05 -3.65 -18.30
CA VAL A 185 -11.15 -3.23 -19.18
C VAL A 185 -10.57 -2.31 -20.24
N GLU A 186 -10.77 -2.64 -21.50
CA GLU A 186 -10.36 -1.84 -22.66
C GLU A 186 -11.59 -1.08 -23.19
N MET A 187 -11.50 0.25 -23.21
CA MET A 187 -12.45 1.12 -23.90
C MET A 187 -11.84 1.59 -25.21
N SER A 188 -12.60 1.52 -26.30
CA SER A 188 -12.16 1.95 -27.62
C SER A 188 -13.26 2.77 -28.30
N GLY A 189 -12.95 3.99 -28.72
CA GLY A 189 -13.90 4.87 -29.40
C GLY A 189 -13.32 6.27 -29.67
N PRO A 190 -14.09 7.19 -30.25
CA PRO A 190 -13.70 8.59 -30.39
C PRO A 190 -13.37 9.22 -29.04
N GLN A 191 -12.35 10.07 -29.01
CA GLN A 191 -11.87 10.67 -27.75
C GLN A 191 -12.96 11.47 -27.04
N GLY A 192 -13.71 12.32 -27.76
CA GLY A 192 -14.74 13.18 -27.18
C GLY A 192 -15.84 12.39 -26.44
N LEU A 193 -16.38 11.35 -27.09
CA LEU A 193 -17.42 10.49 -26.50
C LEU A 193 -16.90 9.67 -25.32
N THR A 194 -15.69 9.15 -25.43
CA THR A 194 -15.05 8.40 -24.33
C THR A 194 -14.88 9.28 -23.10
N LEU A 195 -14.48 10.55 -23.28
CA LEU A 195 -14.33 11.51 -22.19
C LEU A 195 -15.67 11.88 -21.57
N ARG A 196 -16.72 12.09 -22.36
CA ARG A 196 -18.09 12.32 -21.85
C ARG A 196 -18.61 11.15 -21.02
N ALA A 197 -18.40 9.92 -21.49
CA ALA A 197 -18.78 8.73 -20.72
C ALA A 197 -18.02 8.64 -19.38
N LEU A 198 -16.73 8.99 -19.37
CA LEU A 198 -15.90 8.96 -18.15
C LEU A 198 -16.18 10.12 -17.19
N SER A 199 -16.58 11.30 -17.66
CA SER A 199 -16.94 12.42 -16.79
C SER A 199 -18.20 12.17 -15.96
N ARG A 200 -19.08 11.27 -16.42
CA ARG A 200 -20.26 10.82 -15.66
C ARG A 200 -19.91 9.87 -14.50
N LEU A 201 -18.73 9.27 -14.54
CA LEU A 201 -18.25 8.28 -13.57
C LEU A 201 -17.13 8.81 -12.68
N THR A 202 -16.55 9.97 -13.01
CA THR A 202 -15.41 10.57 -12.30
C THR A 202 -15.65 12.06 -12.08
N SER A 203 -15.28 12.56 -10.89
CA SER A 203 -15.41 13.98 -10.56
C SER A 203 -14.04 14.68 -10.53
N PRO A 204 -13.88 15.84 -11.20
CA PRO A 204 -12.66 16.66 -11.12
C PRO A 204 -12.28 17.11 -9.71
N SER A 205 -13.23 17.21 -8.77
CA SER A 205 -12.95 17.65 -7.40
C SER A 205 -12.13 16.62 -6.57
N THR A 206 -12.15 15.35 -6.96
CA THR A 206 -11.37 14.29 -6.28
C THR A 206 -9.88 14.31 -6.65
N GLY A 207 -9.52 15.04 -7.71
CA GLY A 207 -8.17 15.13 -8.24
C GLY A 207 -8.11 14.98 -9.76
N LEU A 208 -6.91 14.70 -10.27
CA LEU A 208 -6.67 14.53 -11.70
C LEU A 208 -7.41 13.27 -12.22
N THR A 209 -8.47 13.50 -13.00
CA THR A 209 -9.30 12.44 -13.59
C THR A 209 -8.69 11.90 -14.90
N CYS A 210 -9.37 10.91 -15.50
CA CYS A 210 -9.00 10.37 -16.82
C CYS A 210 -9.01 11.42 -17.94
N ALA A 211 -9.77 12.51 -17.76
CA ALA A 211 -9.92 13.59 -18.72
C ALA A 211 -8.87 14.70 -18.60
N ALA A 212 -8.01 14.67 -17.58
CA ALA A 212 -6.99 15.69 -17.39
C ALA A 212 -5.97 15.69 -18.55
N ALA A 213 -5.63 16.88 -19.05
CA ALA A 213 -4.71 17.06 -20.19
C ALA A 213 -3.36 16.36 -19.99
N ALA A 214 -2.88 16.27 -18.75
CA ALA A 214 -1.64 15.59 -18.39
C ALA A 214 -1.59 14.09 -18.75
N PHE A 215 -2.76 13.43 -18.88
CA PHE A 215 -2.84 12.01 -19.22
C PHE A 215 -3.26 11.76 -20.67
N LEU A 216 -3.84 12.76 -21.34
CA LEU A 216 -4.29 12.65 -22.73
C LEU A 216 -3.15 12.45 -23.73
N SER A 217 -1.88 12.63 -23.38
CA SER A 217 -0.78 12.27 -24.27
C SER A 217 -0.43 10.77 -24.23
N GLY A 218 -0.85 10.05 -23.18
CA GLY A 218 -0.43 8.67 -22.92
C GLY A 218 0.98 8.52 -22.34
N GLN A 219 1.71 9.63 -22.14
CA GLN A 219 3.05 9.61 -21.52
C GLN A 219 3.04 9.28 -20.03
N ARG A 220 1.90 9.54 -19.38
CA ARG A 220 1.69 9.29 -17.95
C ARG A 220 0.47 8.41 -17.76
N HIS A 221 0.57 7.49 -16.82
CA HIS A 221 -0.58 6.71 -16.37
C HIS A 221 -1.19 7.36 -15.12
N GLY A 222 -2.48 7.12 -14.86
CA GLY A 222 -3.21 7.76 -13.78
C GLY A 222 -3.89 6.76 -12.84
N GLU A 223 -4.45 7.30 -11.77
CA GLU A 223 -5.32 6.59 -10.85
C GLU A 223 -6.45 7.53 -10.44
N ALA A 224 -7.69 7.05 -10.54
CA ALA A 224 -8.89 7.80 -10.18
C ALA A 224 -9.88 6.87 -9.46
N VAL A 225 -10.72 7.46 -8.61
CA VAL A 225 -11.84 6.75 -7.99
C VAL A 225 -13.05 6.88 -8.91
N PHE A 226 -13.67 5.74 -9.22
CA PHE A 226 -14.88 5.68 -10.03
C PHE A 226 -16.12 5.61 -9.15
N TYR A 227 -17.19 6.21 -9.65
CA TYR A 227 -18.51 6.29 -9.04
C TYR A 227 -19.55 5.71 -9.98
N ARG A 228 -20.72 5.38 -9.45
CA ARG A 228 -21.90 5.09 -10.28
C ARG A 228 -22.28 6.33 -11.09
N LYS A 229 -22.91 6.09 -12.24
CA LYS A 229 -23.30 7.13 -13.20
C LYS A 229 -24.03 8.30 -12.52
N ASP A 230 -23.46 9.50 -12.62
CA ASP A 230 -24.03 10.76 -12.14
C ASP A 230 -24.41 10.77 -10.63
N GLN A 231 -23.80 9.89 -9.82
CA GLN A 231 -24.13 9.74 -8.39
C GLN A 231 -23.09 10.34 -7.42
N PHE A 232 -22.06 11.04 -7.93
CA PHE A 232 -21.07 11.70 -7.09
C PHE A 232 -21.74 12.71 -6.13
N PRO A 233 -21.42 12.73 -4.82
CA PRO A 233 -20.31 12.04 -4.13
C PRO A 233 -20.61 10.62 -3.59
N GLN A 234 -21.82 10.11 -3.77
CA GLN A 234 -22.25 8.79 -3.32
C GLN A 234 -21.95 7.69 -4.36
N GLY A 235 -22.15 6.42 -3.99
CA GLY A 235 -22.03 5.30 -4.93
C GLY A 235 -20.59 5.06 -5.42
N ALA A 236 -19.60 5.17 -4.54
CA ALA A 236 -18.20 4.90 -4.88
C ALA A 236 -17.99 3.41 -5.21
N ILE A 237 -17.38 3.14 -6.37
CA ILE A 237 -17.05 1.78 -6.83
C ILE A 237 -15.67 1.37 -6.32
N GLY A 238 -14.68 2.27 -6.44
CA GLY A 238 -13.32 2.06 -5.95
C GLY A 238 -12.24 2.73 -6.82
N PRO A 239 -10.97 2.63 -6.40
CA PRO A 239 -9.83 3.15 -7.15
C PRO A 239 -9.53 2.27 -8.37
N VAL A 240 -9.31 2.92 -9.50
CA VAL A 240 -8.99 2.30 -10.79
C VAL A 240 -7.78 3.01 -11.37
N GLN A 241 -6.80 2.22 -11.79
CA GLN A 241 -5.63 2.75 -12.50
C GLN A 241 -5.93 2.78 -13.99
N PHE A 242 -5.47 3.80 -14.70
CA PHE A 242 -5.78 3.96 -16.12
C PHE A 242 -4.57 4.36 -16.95
N LEU A 243 -4.58 4.00 -18.23
CA LEU A 243 -3.56 4.37 -19.21
C LEU A 243 -4.20 4.61 -20.58
N TRP A 244 -3.97 5.79 -21.16
CA TRP A 244 -4.33 6.09 -22.53
C TRP A 244 -3.29 5.53 -23.50
N LYS A 245 -3.74 5.01 -24.65
CA LYS A 245 -2.85 4.69 -25.76
C LYS A 245 -2.22 5.99 -26.27
N ALA A 246 -0.90 6.02 -26.33
CA ALA A 246 -0.15 7.12 -26.93
C ALA A 246 -0.31 7.11 -28.46
N GLU A 247 -0.44 8.30 -29.04
CA GLU A 247 -0.39 8.49 -30.49
C GLU A 247 1.06 8.81 -30.86
N ALA A 248 1.60 8.11 -31.86
CA ALA A 248 2.92 8.41 -32.40
C ALA A 248 2.82 9.62 -33.33
N THR A 249 2.67 10.82 -32.77
CA THR A 249 2.66 12.05 -33.56
C THR A 249 4.11 12.45 -33.86
N LEU A 250 4.48 12.55 -35.13
CA LEU A 250 5.75 13.15 -35.55
C LEU A 250 5.80 14.60 -35.07
N ALA A 251 6.96 15.02 -34.56
CA ALA A 251 7.22 16.39 -34.12
C ALA A 251 7.41 17.39 -35.29
N ASP A 252 6.66 17.24 -36.38
CA ASP A 252 6.68 18.16 -37.53
C ASP A 252 5.36 18.92 -37.64
N SER A 253 5.08 19.75 -36.63
CA SER A 253 4.23 20.93 -36.80
C SER A 253 4.62 21.95 -35.74
N VAL A 254 5.80 22.54 -35.90
CA VAL A 254 6.08 23.86 -35.31
C VAL A 254 4.98 24.80 -35.83
N PRO A 255 4.15 25.44 -34.99
CA PRO A 255 3.29 26.51 -35.46
C PRO A 255 4.21 27.61 -35.98
N LYS A 256 4.30 27.70 -37.31
CA LYS A 256 5.02 28.76 -38.01
C LYS A 256 4.38 30.08 -37.57
N ALA A 257 5.09 30.82 -36.72
CA ALA A 257 4.75 32.19 -36.40
C ALA A 257 4.62 32.96 -37.72
N LYS A 258 3.40 33.28 -38.13
CA LYS A 258 3.16 34.23 -39.21
C LYS A 258 3.30 35.62 -38.62
N GLY A 259 4.31 36.34 -39.09
CA GLY A 259 4.49 37.76 -38.84
C GLY A 259 3.37 38.59 -39.47
N GLU A 260 2.91 39.56 -38.68
CA GLU A 260 2.58 40.96 -38.99
C GLU A 260 1.98 41.31 -40.36
N SER A 261 0.77 41.88 -40.37
CA SER A 261 0.55 43.35 -40.43
C SER A 261 -0.94 43.74 -40.60
N GLN A 262 -1.26 44.95 -40.12
CA GLN A 262 -2.44 45.83 -40.32
C GLN A 262 -3.60 45.79 -39.30
N GLU A 263 -3.46 46.71 -38.33
CA GLU A 263 -4.38 47.79 -37.92
C GLU A 263 -5.90 47.64 -38.06
N GLY A 264 -6.61 47.95 -36.97
CA GLY A 264 -8.05 48.28 -37.00
C GLY A 264 -8.78 47.96 -35.70
N CYS A 265 -8.92 48.96 -34.84
CA CYS A 265 -9.65 48.96 -33.57
C CYS A 265 -11.17 48.82 -33.80
N GLU A 266 -11.88 48.02 -33.00
CA GLU A 266 -13.11 48.46 -32.32
C GLU A 266 -13.65 47.39 -31.36
N ALA A 267 -14.23 47.89 -30.27
CA ALA A 267 -14.60 47.15 -29.07
C ALA A 267 -15.88 46.33 -29.23
N GLY A 268 -15.84 45.09 -28.73
CA GLY A 268 -17.02 44.26 -28.52
C GLY A 268 -16.65 43.03 -27.70
N MET A 269 -17.07 42.99 -26.44
CA MET A 269 -17.00 41.77 -25.62
C MET A 269 -17.81 40.65 -26.29
N PRO A 270 -17.33 39.39 -26.26
CA PRO A 270 -18.25 38.25 -26.27
C PRO A 270 -18.13 37.44 -24.98
N ALA A 271 -19.31 37.16 -24.44
CA ALA A 271 -19.58 36.34 -23.29
C ALA A 271 -19.03 34.91 -23.44
N ALA A 272 -18.61 34.34 -22.31
CA ALA A 272 -18.20 32.96 -22.17
C ALA A 272 -19.34 32.00 -22.58
N SER A 273 -19.13 31.27 -23.69
CA SER A 273 -19.85 30.05 -24.02
C SER A 273 -18.88 28.86 -24.00
N PRO A 274 -19.24 27.71 -23.39
CA PRO A 274 -18.42 26.51 -23.39
C PRO A 274 -18.62 25.79 -24.73
N GLY A 275 -17.81 26.13 -25.73
CA GLY A 275 -18.02 25.62 -27.09
C GLY A 275 -16.76 25.61 -27.94
N GLY A 276 -15.65 25.10 -27.41
CA GLY A 276 -14.48 24.79 -28.23
C GLY A 276 -14.76 23.59 -29.13
N LYS A 277 -14.90 23.81 -30.45
CA LYS A 277 -14.94 22.74 -31.46
C LYS A 277 -13.61 21.97 -31.40
N PHE A 278 -13.65 20.76 -30.83
CA PHE A 278 -12.54 19.81 -30.89
C PHE A 278 -12.60 19.08 -32.24
N GLU A 279 -11.55 19.16 -33.05
CA GLU A 279 -11.40 18.31 -34.24
C GLU A 279 -11.37 16.83 -33.82
N GLU A 280 -12.24 16.01 -34.41
CA GLU A 280 -12.40 14.59 -34.07
C GLU A 280 -11.21 13.76 -34.55
N LYS A 281 -10.19 13.62 -33.70
CA LYS A 281 -9.14 12.60 -33.87
C LYS A 281 -9.74 11.21 -33.70
N GLY A 282 -9.24 10.26 -34.50
CA GLY A 282 -9.77 8.91 -34.69
C GLY A 282 -9.88 8.01 -33.45
N VAL A 283 -10.15 6.72 -33.67
CA VAL A 283 -10.46 5.77 -32.59
C VAL A 283 -9.29 5.62 -31.62
N ARG A 284 -9.53 5.95 -30.36
CA ARG A 284 -8.54 5.89 -29.28
C ARG A 284 -8.85 4.78 -28.28
N LYS A 285 -7.80 4.20 -27.70
CA LYS A 285 -7.90 3.11 -26.72
C LYS A 285 -7.47 3.56 -25.32
N LEU A 286 -8.16 3.04 -24.32
CA LEU A 286 -7.91 3.27 -22.89
C LEU A 286 -7.95 1.93 -22.15
N TRP A 287 -6.95 1.65 -21.32
CA TRP A 287 -6.96 0.52 -20.39
C TRP A 287 -7.26 0.99 -18.97
N LEU A 288 -8.18 0.28 -18.32
CA LEU A 288 -8.56 0.46 -16.93
C LEU A 288 -8.24 -0.82 -16.14
N TRP A 289 -7.39 -0.72 -15.11
CA TRP A 289 -7.11 -1.80 -14.17
C TRP A 289 -7.96 -1.62 -12.92
N ALA A 290 -8.93 -2.53 -12.76
CA ALA A 290 -9.82 -2.57 -11.61
C ALA A 290 -9.56 -3.81 -10.76
N HIS A 291 -9.77 -3.68 -9.45
CA HIS A 291 -9.70 -4.81 -8.55
C HIS A 291 -10.85 -5.80 -8.81
N PRO A 292 -10.67 -7.13 -8.71
CA PRO A 292 -11.73 -8.09 -9.09
C PRO A 292 -13.05 -7.96 -8.35
N SER A 293 -13.04 -7.46 -7.10
CA SER A 293 -14.26 -7.23 -6.32
C SER A 293 -15.12 -6.08 -6.86
N CYS A 294 -14.51 -5.04 -7.45
CA CYS A 294 -15.25 -3.92 -8.03
C CYS A 294 -15.36 -4.01 -9.56
N ALA A 295 -14.57 -4.87 -10.21
CA ALA A 295 -14.49 -4.94 -11.66
C ALA A 295 -15.81 -5.34 -12.34
N SER A 296 -16.67 -6.13 -11.68
CA SER A 296 -18.01 -6.47 -12.21
C SER A 296 -18.97 -5.30 -12.15
N GLU A 297 -18.94 -4.51 -11.07
CA GLU A 297 -19.74 -3.30 -10.92
C GLU A 297 -19.28 -2.23 -11.93
N LEU A 298 -17.97 -1.98 -11.98
CA LEU A 298 -17.37 -1.04 -12.93
C LEU A 298 -17.72 -1.37 -14.39
N LEU A 299 -17.67 -2.65 -14.78
CA LEU A 299 -17.97 -3.05 -16.16
C LEU A 299 -19.44 -2.80 -16.52
N LYS A 300 -20.37 -2.95 -15.57
CA LYS A 300 -21.79 -2.64 -15.79
C LYS A 300 -21.99 -1.14 -15.97
N GLU A 301 -21.41 -0.33 -15.08
CA GLU A 301 -21.51 1.14 -15.12
C GLU A 301 -20.85 1.73 -16.37
N LEU A 302 -19.68 1.22 -16.77
CA LEU A 302 -19.01 1.65 -18.00
C LEU A 302 -19.84 1.35 -19.25
N LYS A 303 -20.50 0.19 -19.30
CA LYS A 303 -21.40 -0.15 -20.42
C LYS A 303 -22.61 0.77 -20.43
N ALA A 304 -23.26 0.97 -19.29
CA ALA A 304 -24.42 1.86 -19.16
C ALA A 304 -24.08 3.32 -19.54
N ALA A 305 -22.92 3.83 -19.10
CA ALA A 305 -22.43 5.15 -19.48
C ALA A 305 -22.13 5.24 -20.98
N SER A 306 -21.48 4.22 -21.55
CA SER A 306 -21.16 4.19 -22.99
C SER A 306 -22.42 4.08 -23.86
N GLU A 307 -23.40 3.27 -23.47
CA GLU A 307 -24.68 3.11 -24.16
C GLU A 307 -25.49 4.41 -24.18
N ALA A 308 -25.49 5.16 -23.08
CA ALA A 308 -26.17 6.45 -23.00
C ALA A 308 -25.60 7.49 -23.98
N GLU A 309 -24.28 7.52 -24.19
CA GLU A 309 -23.65 8.42 -25.17
C GLU A 309 -23.80 7.90 -26.61
N ASN A 310 -23.71 6.58 -26.80
CA ASN A 310 -23.86 5.95 -28.12
C ASN A 310 -25.26 6.13 -28.70
N ALA A 311 -26.30 6.28 -27.87
CA ALA A 311 -27.68 6.52 -28.33
C ALA A 311 -27.84 7.82 -29.15
N ASN A 312 -26.94 8.78 -28.95
CA ASN A 312 -26.98 10.09 -29.60
C ASN A 312 -26.04 10.21 -30.81
N THR A 313 -25.41 9.11 -31.27
CA THR A 313 -24.35 9.16 -32.31
C THR A 313 -24.49 8.07 -33.36
N ASP A 314 -23.89 8.31 -34.55
CA ASP A 314 -23.86 7.36 -35.66
C ASP A 314 -23.13 6.04 -35.33
N SER A 315 -23.47 4.99 -36.08
CA SER A 315 -22.93 3.62 -35.92
C SER A 315 -21.39 3.53 -36.02
N ASN A 316 -20.73 4.42 -36.76
CA ASN A 316 -19.28 4.45 -36.93
C ASN A 316 -18.51 5.10 -35.76
N SER A 317 -19.18 5.89 -34.92
CA SER A 317 -18.56 6.65 -33.82
C SER A 317 -18.87 6.05 -32.45
N ARG A 318 -19.02 4.73 -32.37
CA ARG A 318 -19.44 4.04 -31.14
C ARG A 318 -18.28 3.79 -30.17
N VAL A 319 -18.50 4.04 -28.88
CA VAL A 319 -17.61 3.60 -27.80
C VAL A 319 -17.90 2.14 -27.46
N THR A 320 -16.86 1.30 -27.54
CA THR A 320 -16.91 -0.13 -27.21
C THR A 320 -16.16 -0.41 -25.91
N VAL A 321 -16.74 -1.24 -25.04
CA VAL A 321 -16.14 -1.65 -23.76
C VAL A 321 -15.92 -3.16 -23.78
N THR A 322 -14.66 -3.58 -23.77
CA THR A 322 -14.27 -5.00 -23.80
C THR A 322 -13.49 -5.38 -22.56
N GLN A 323 -13.76 -6.56 -22.01
CA GLN A 323 -13.02 -7.08 -20.86
C GLN A 323 -11.90 -7.99 -21.34
N LEU A 324 -10.67 -7.64 -20.99
CA LEU A 324 -9.50 -8.47 -21.27
C LEU A 324 -9.24 -9.41 -20.09
N LYS A 325 -9.60 -10.68 -20.25
CA LYS A 325 -9.40 -11.71 -19.23
C LYS A 325 -7.97 -12.27 -19.32
N ASP A 326 -7.26 -12.29 -18.19
CA ASP A 326 -5.93 -12.90 -18.00
C ASP A 326 -4.81 -12.37 -18.93
N SER A 327 -5.01 -11.22 -19.57
CA SER A 327 -4.02 -10.53 -20.41
C SER A 327 -4.35 -9.04 -20.50
N PRO A 328 -3.40 -8.12 -20.33
CA PRO A 328 -2.00 -8.33 -19.98
C PRO A 328 -1.76 -8.61 -18.49
N LEU A 329 -0.62 -9.23 -18.16
CA LEU A 329 -0.16 -9.47 -16.79
C LEU A 329 0.52 -8.23 -16.21
N ARG A 330 0.59 -8.13 -14.88
CA ARG A 330 1.22 -6.97 -14.21
C ARG A 330 2.04 -7.39 -12.99
N PHE A 331 3.31 -7.01 -12.96
CA PHE A 331 4.20 -7.21 -11.82
C PHE A 331 4.66 -5.87 -11.25
N ARG A 332 4.56 -5.73 -9.92
CA ARG A 332 4.95 -4.51 -9.21
C ARG A 332 6.29 -4.69 -8.54
N LEU A 333 7.22 -3.79 -8.85
CA LEU A 333 8.54 -3.68 -8.23
C LEU A 333 8.59 -2.41 -7.40
N GLN A 334 8.99 -2.52 -6.14
CA GLN A 334 9.11 -1.40 -5.21
C GLN A 334 10.50 -1.35 -4.59
N GLY A 335 10.98 -0.14 -4.33
CA GLY A 335 12.25 0.14 -3.65
C GLY A 335 13.36 0.61 -4.59
N PRO A 336 14.45 1.15 -4.04
CA PRO A 336 15.43 1.88 -4.84
C PRO A 336 16.18 1.00 -5.84
N LEU A 337 16.50 -0.25 -5.47
CA LEU A 337 17.17 -1.19 -6.38
C LEU A 337 16.23 -1.80 -7.41
N SER A 338 14.95 -1.43 -7.46
CA SER A 338 14.03 -1.91 -8.49
C SER A 338 14.49 -1.51 -9.89
N HIS A 339 14.99 -0.28 -10.06
CA HIS A 339 15.43 0.24 -11.34
C HIS A 339 16.71 -0.46 -11.86
N PRO A 340 17.81 -0.57 -11.09
CA PRO A 340 18.98 -1.37 -11.48
C PRO A 340 18.66 -2.84 -11.76
N VAL A 341 17.73 -3.45 -11.00
CA VAL A 341 17.30 -4.84 -11.25
C VAL A 341 16.62 -4.99 -12.60
N LEU A 342 15.84 -4.00 -13.03
CA LEU A 342 15.22 -3.99 -14.36
C LEU A 342 16.24 -3.80 -15.46
N LEU A 343 17.11 -2.80 -15.35
CA LEU A 343 18.17 -2.52 -16.33
C LEU A 343 19.05 -3.75 -16.58
N HIS A 344 19.44 -4.45 -15.51
CA HIS A 344 20.25 -5.65 -15.65
C HIS A 344 19.43 -6.85 -16.18
N ALA A 345 18.13 -6.93 -15.88
CA ALA A 345 17.26 -8.02 -16.33
C ALA A 345 16.83 -7.92 -17.78
N LEU A 346 16.62 -6.70 -18.27
CA LEU A 346 16.00 -6.41 -19.54
C LEU A 346 17.03 -5.76 -20.46
N LYS A 347 17.34 -6.43 -21.56
CA LYS A 347 18.10 -5.85 -22.67
C LYS A 347 17.14 -5.65 -23.85
N MET A 348 17.27 -4.53 -24.55
CA MET A 348 16.48 -4.27 -25.75
C MET A 348 16.86 -5.24 -26.86
N SER A 349 15.86 -5.60 -27.67
CA SER A 349 16.07 -6.47 -28.82
C SER A 349 16.35 -5.66 -30.08
N ASP A 350 17.27 -6.15 -30.91
CA ASP A 350 17.52 -5.61 -32.24
C ASP A 350 16.35 -5.96 -33.18
N VAL A 351 15.66 -4.93 -33.70
CA VAL A 351 14.54 -5.05 -34.65
C VAL A 351 14.92 -4.54 -36.05
N GLY A 352 16.12 -3.99 -36.23
CA GLY A 352 16.53 -3.31 -37.47
C GLY A 352 17.04 -4.25 -38.57
N LYS A 353 17.20 -5.55 -38.29
CA LYS A 353 17.71 -6.53 -39.25
C LYS A 353 16.55 -7.25 -39.94
N ALA A 354 16.20 -6.80 -41.15
CA ALA A 354 15.26 -7.51 -42.01
C ALA A 354 15.87 -8.85 -42.46
N SER A 355 15.09 -9.93 -42.40
CA SER A 355 15.47 -11.21 -42.99
C SER A 355 15.19 -11.24 -44.50
N GLY A 356 15.88 -12.11 -45.24
CA GLY A 356 15.69 -12.27 -46.68
C GLY A 356 14.26 -12.73 -47.05
N PRO A 357 13.84 -12.56 -48.32
CA PRO A 357 12.44 -12.70 -48.75
C PRO A 357 11.84 -14.12 -48.65
N GLU A 358 12.64 -15.15 -48.39
CA GLU A 358 12.21 -16.56 -48.46
C GLU A 358 11.53 -17.11 -47.19
N GLN A 359 11.49 -16.37 -46.08
CA GLN A 359 10.95 -16.87 -44.80
C GLN A 359 9.69 -16.11 -44.37
N PRO A 360 8.75 -16.75 -43.64
CA PRO A 360 7.53 -16.07 -43.18
C PRO A 360 7.89 -14.92 -42.25
N ARG A 361 7.25 -13.77 -42.46
CA ARG A 361 7.46 -12.57 -41.65
C ARG A 361 6.97 -12.80 -40.22
N LEU A 362 7.78 -12.37 -39.26
CA LEU A 362 7.43 -12.39 -37.84
C LEU A 362 6.68 -11.11 -37.48
N TRP A 363 5.88 -11.17 -36.41
CA TRP A 363 5.05 -10.04 -35.97
C TRP A 363 5.82 -8.71 -35.83
N TRP A 364 7.10 -8.76 -35.44
CA TRP A 364 7.94 -7.58 -35.23
C TRP A 364 8.52 -7.05 -36.55
N GLU A 365 8.75 -7.91 -37.54
CA GLU A 365 9.15 -7.47 -38.89
C GLU A 365 7.98 -6.71 -39.55
N ASP A 366 6.75 -7.20 -39.36
CA ASP A 366 5.55 -6.55 -39.88
C ASP A 366 5.23 -5.24 -39.12
N TYR A 367 5.30 -5.24 -37.78
CA TYR A 367 4.97 -4.05 -36.99
C TYR A 367 5.98 -2.91 -37.16
N TYR A 368 7.28 -3.23 -37.25
CA TYR A 368 8.35 -2.24 -37.44
C TYR A 368 8.69 -1.96 -38.91
N ALA A 369 7.94 -2.54 -39.86
CA ALA A 369 7.99 -2.11 -41.25
C ALA A 369 7.53 -0.64 -41.39
N ASP A 370 6.62 -0.20 -40.50
CA ASP A 370 6.20 1.18 -40.40
C ASP A 370 7.32 2.07 -39.86
N LEU A 371 7.70 3.10 -40.63
CA LEU A 371 8.78 4.03 -40.28
C LEU A 371 8.55 4.73 -38.93
N HIS A 372 7.29 5.05 -38.59
CA HIS A 372 6.94 5.68 -37.32
C HIS A 372 7.24 4.78 -36.12
N HIS A 373 6.90 3.49 -36.21
CA HIS A 373 7.18 2.53 -35.14
C HIS A 373 8.68 2.29 -35.00
N LEU A 374 9.42 2.28 -36.11
CA LEU A 374 10.88 2.13 -36.11
C LEU A 374 11.58 3.34 -35.48
N GLN A 375 11.15 4.57 -35.78
CA GLN A 375 11.67 5.79 -35.16
C GLN A 375 11.37 5.81 -33.65
N ALA A 376 10.14 5.48 -33.25
CA ALA A 376 9.77 5.37 -31.85
C ALA A 376 10.66 4.36 -31.10
N TRP A 377 10.96 3.21 -31.72
CA TRP A 377 11.88 2.23 -31.13
C TRP A 377 13.32 2.77 -30.98
N ARG A 378 13.83 3.55 -31.94
CA ARG A 378 15.16 4.17 -31.85
C ARG A 378 15.25 5.16 -30.68
N GLU A 379 14.23 6.00 -30.52
CA GLU A 379 14.13 6.94 -29.39
C GLU A 379 14.05 6.18 -28.05
N GLN A 380 13.24 5.12 -27.99
CA GLN A 380 13.15 4.25 -26.82
C GLN A 380 14.49 3.59 -26.48
N SER A 381 15.27 3.18 -27.49
CA SER A 381 16.61 2.59 -27.31
C SER A 381 17.59 3.58 -26.71
N SER A 382 17.69 4.76 -27.30
CA SER A 382 18.53 5.84 -26.78
C SER A 382 18.13 6.21 -25.34
N THR A 383 16.82 6.29 -25.07
CA THR A 383 16.31 6.59 -23.73
C THR A 383 16.64 5.50 -22.73
N TRP A 384 16.50 4.22 -23.09
CA TRP A 384 16.79 3.10 -22.21
C TRP A 384 18.28 3.02 -21.84
N GLU A 385 19.17 3.29 -22.78
CA GLU A 385 20.61 3.38 -22.53
C GLU A 385 20.94 4.53 -21.57
N THR A 386 20.30 5.68 -21.80
CA THR A 386 20.43 6.88 -20.96
C THR A 386 19.93 6.62 -19.53
N LEU A 387 18.82 5.88 -19.39
CA LEU A 387 18.29 5.44 -18.08
C LEU A 387 19.27 4.54 -17.32
N GLY A 388 20.23 3.90 -18.01
CA GLY A 388 21.32 3.15 -17.38
C GLY A 388 22.12 3.96 -16.35
N GLY A 389 22.19 5.29 -16.52
CA GLY A 389 22.88 6.20 -15.59
C GLY A 389 22.05 6.64 -14.37
N VAL A 390 20.74 6.36 -14.34
CA VAL A 390 19.84 6.79 -13.27
C VAL A 390 19.92 5.84 -12.08
N ARG A 391 19.97 6.39 -10.85
CA ARG A 391 20.14 5.59 -9.63
C ARG A 391 18.82 4.97 -9.17
N THR A 392 17.76 5.76 -9.15
CA THR A 392 16.46 5.36 -8.58
C THR A 392 15.31 5.71 -9.52
N ALA A 393 14.25 4.88 -9.50
CA ALA A 393 13.00 5.18 -10.21
C ALA A 393 12.34 6.51 -9.80
N MET A 394 12.71 7.05 -8.63
CA MET A 394 12.19 8.30 -8.07
C MET A 394 12.79 9.54 -8.73
N ASP A 395 13.94 9.41 -9.39
CA ASP A 395 14.60 10.52 -10.08
C ASP A 395 13.90 10.85 -11.42
N LEU A 396 12.97 9.99 -11.84
CA LEU A 396 12.19 10.14 -13.07
C LEU A 396 10.87 10.89 -12.83
N PRO A 397 10.34 11.54 -13.88
CA PRO A 397 9.03 12.18 -13.80
C PRO A 397 7.96 11.23 -13.25
N PRO A 398 7.10 11.70 -12.33
CA PRO A 398 6.12 10.85 -11.69
C PRO A 398 5.12 10.33 -12.72
N ARG A 399 4.83 9.03 -12.61
CA ARG A 399 3.87 8.28 -13.41
C ARG A 399 4.25 8.09 -14.88
N CYS A 400 5.52 8.29 -15.25
CA CYS A 400 5.98 8.09 -16.62
C CYS A 400 5.76 6.65 -17.14
N VAL A 401 5.63 6.53 -18.46
CA VAL A 401 5.33 5.28 -19.18
C VAL A 401 6.37 5.06 -20.26
N LEU A 402 6.99 3.88 -20.26
CA LEU A 402 7.99 3.50 -21.25
C LEU A 402 7.61 2.16 -21.89
N GLY A 403 7.39 2.17 -23.20
CA GLY A 403 7.25 0.99 -24.03
C GLY A 403 8.63 0.49 -24.47
N LEU A 404 8.85 -0.82 -24.37
CA LEU A 404 10.10 -1.45 -24.78
C LEU A 404 9.81 -2.77 -25.49
N THR A 405 10.60 -3.08 -26.50
CA THR A 405 10.67 -4.45 -27.07
C THR A 405 11.97 -5.09 -26.59
N VAL A 406 11.83 -6.07 -25.71
CA VAL A 406 12.95 -6.69 -24.99
C VAL A 406 13.24 -8.09 -25.51
N ARG A 407 14.49 -8.50 -25.33
CA ARG A 407 14.92 -9.89 -25.54
C ARG A 407 14.30 -10.81 -24.48
N ASP A 408 14.28 -12.11 -24.75
CA ASP A 408 13.83 -13.10 -23.77
C ASP A 408 14.72 -13.05 -22.51
N PRO A 409 14.19 -12.65 -21.33
CA PRO A 409 14.99 -12.52 -20.11
C PRO A 409 15.52 -13.87 -19.63
N ARG A 410 15.01 -15.00 -20.14
CA ARG A 410 15.55 -16.32 -19.84
C ARG A 410 16.95 -16.46 -20.42
N ASN A 411 17.25 -15.88 -21.58
CA ASN A 411 18.57 -15.99 -22.22
C ASN A 411 19.66 -15.29 -21.40
N LEU A 412 19.27 -14.26 -20.64
CA LEU A 412 20.15 -13.40 -19.84
C LEU A 412 20.29 -13.87 -18.38
N LEU A 413 19.84 -15.09 -18.05
CA LEU A 413 19.81 -15.56 -16.67
C LEU A 413 21.21 -15.78 -16.10
N PRO A 414 21.54 -15.22 -14.93
CA PRO A 414 22.80 -15.51 -14.28
C PRO A 414 22.80 -16.95 -13.75
N ILE A 415 23.97 -17.61 -13.75
CA ILE A 415 24.14 -18.98 -13.24
C ILE A 415 23.75 -19.09 -11.76
N LYS A 416 24.07 -18.05 -10.98
CA LYS A 416 23.80 -17.96 -9.54
C LYS A 416 22.89 -16.76 -9.29
N ARG A 417 22.14 -16.83 -8.19
CA ARG A 417 21.39 -15.67 -7.71
C ARG A 417 22.37 -14.56 -7.34
N THR A 418 22.41 -13.50 -8.12
CA THR A 418 23.16 -12.28 -7.83
C THR A 418 22.24 -11.32 -7.12
N LYS A 419 22.73 -10.61 -6.11
CA LYS A 419 22.01 -9.48 -5.54
C LYS A 419 22.73 -8.25 -6.07
N ILE A 420 22.03 -7.45 -6.86
CA ILE A 420 22.60 -6.18 -7.32
C ILE A 420 22.84 -5.32 -6.08
N MET A 421 24.05 -4.79 -5.98
CA MET A 421 24.43 -3.76 -5.02
C MET A 421 24.99 -2.64 -5.88
N THR A 422 24.51 -1.42 -5.66
CA THR A 422 25.11 -0.23 -6.27
C THR A 422 26.35 0.10 -5.45
N ASP A 423 27.53 -0.17 -6.02
CA ASP A 423 28.79 0.21 -5.40
C ASP A 423 28.96 1.74 -5.50
N PRO A 424 29.21 2.46 -4.39
CA PRO A 424 29.30 3.92 -4.40
C PRO A 424 30.33 4.50 -5.39
N ASN A 425 31.39 3.75 -5.69
CA ASN A 425 32.49 4.17 -6.57
C ASN A 425 32.23 3.92 -8.07
N GLU A 426 31.28 3.04 -8.43
CA GLU A 426 30.86 2.83 -9.83
C GLU A 426 29.76 3.80 -10.25
N LEU A 427 29.29 4.65 -9.32
CA LEU A 427 28.25 5.61 -9.59
C LEU A 427 28.82 6.72 -10.48
N VAL A 428 28.21 6.88 -11.65
CA VAL A 428 28.40 8.06 -12.50
C VAL A 428 28.27 9.33 -11.64
N PRO A 429 29.23 10.28 -11.71
CA PRO A 429 29.13 11.55 -11.01
C PRO A 429 27.80 12.25 -11.31
N PRO A 430 27.21 12.97 -10.34
CA PRO A 430 25.92 13.66 -10.53
C PRO A 430 25.91 14.59 -11.76
N ASP A 431 27.07 15.16 -12.12
CA ASP A 431 27.24 16.06 -13.27
C ASP A 431 27.13 15.37 -14.64
N LYS A 432 27.25 14.04 -14.69
CA LYS A 432 27.06 13.21 -15.89
C LYS A 432 25.70 12.49 -15.89
N VAL A 433 24.84 12.75 -14.90
CA VAL A 433 23.48 12.22 -14.91
C VAL A 433 22.71 12.91 -16.04
N PRO A 434 21.98 12.16 -16.89
CA PRO A 434 21.24 12.74 -18.00
C PRO A 434 20.10 13.63 -17.50
N THR A 435 20.41 14.90 -17.24
CA THR A 435 19.45 15.90 -16.76
C THR A 435 18.35 16.15 -17.81
N GLU A 436 18.67 15.88 -19.09
CA GLU A 436 17.76 16.04 -20.22
C GLU A 436 16.55 15.11 -20.16
N VAL A 437 16.71 13.82 -19.83
CA VAL A 437 15.60 12.85 -19.74
C VAL A 437 14.70 13.11 -18.53
N VAL A 438 15.26 13.70 -17.47
CA VAL A 438 14.49 14.12 -16.29
C VAL A 438 13.65 15.37 -16.60
N ARG A 439 14.16 16.28 -17.45
CA ARG A 439 13.47 17.52 -17.84
C ARG A 439 12.45 17.31 -18.96
N GLN A 440 12.76 16.49 -19.96
CA GLN A 440 11.90 16.22 -21.12
C GLN A 440 11.87 14.72 -21.39
N PHE A 441 10.80 14.06 -20.94
CA PHE A 441 10.60 12.65 -21.25
C PHE A 441 10.12 12.52 -22.72
N PRO A 442 10.72 11.62 -23.53
CA PRO A 442 10.43 11.57 -24.97
C PRO A 442 8.96 11.30 -25.28
N ASN A 443 8.44 11.97 -26.30
CA ASN A 443 7.04 11.84 -26.70
C ASN A 443 6.70 10.44 -27.25
N ALA A 444 7.66 9.76 -27.90
CA ALA A 444 7.48 8.41 -28.43
C ALA A 444 7.77 7.29 -27.42
N ALA A 445 8.27 7.62 -26.22
CA ALA A 445 8.56 6.65 -25.17
C ALA A 445 7.38 5.72 -24.80
N PRO A 446 6.10 6.16 -24.69
CA PRO A 446 4.99 5.29 -24.30
C PRO A 446 4.44 4.39 -25.43
N VAL A 447 4.90 4.54 -26.68
CA VAL A 447 4.41 3.75 -27.82
C VAL A 447 4.76 2.27 -27.62
N SER A 448 3.78 1.38 -27.75
CA SER A 448 3.99 -0.06 -27.52
C SER A 448 3.17 -0.94 -28.46
N PRO A 449 3.74 -2.05 -28.96
CA PRO A 449 2.98 -3.06 -29.71
C PRO A 449 1.93 -3.82 -28.87
N LEU A 450 1.99 -3.71 -27.53
CA LEU A 450 1.18 -4.52 -26.61
C LEU A 450 -0.34 -4.27 -26.71
N TRP A 451 -0.74 -3.13 -27.28
CA TRP A 451 -2.15 -2.76 -27.49
C TRP A 451 -2.86 -3.64 -28.53
N GLU A 452 -2.11 -4.35 -29.37
CA GLU A 452 -2.65 -5.21 -30.42
C GLU A 452 -2.85 -6.65 -29.95
N LYS A 453 -4.05 -7.18 -30.18
CA LYS A 453 -4.39 -8.57 -29.83
C LYS A 453 -3.60 -9.57 -30.69
N SER A 454 -3.37 -9.26 -31.96
CA SER A 454 -2.54 -10.03 -32.90
C SER A 454 -1.14 -10.24 -32.33
N VAL A 455 -0.45 -9.16 -31.96
CA VAL A 455 0.90 -9.17 -31.38
C VAL A 455 0.95 -10.00 -30.09
N ARG A 456 0.03 -9.77 -29.14
CA ARG A 456 -0.02 -10.55 -27.87
C ARG A 456 -0.18 -12.05 -28.11
N THR A 457 -1.00 -12.42 -29.08
CA THR A 457 -1.25 -13.83 -29.42
C THR A 457 -0.03 -14.44 -30.12
N ALA A 458 0.58 -13.72 -31.07
CA ALA A 458 1.76 -14.16 -31.80
C ALA A 458 2.99 -14.35 -30.89
N VAL A 459 3.24 -13.43 -29.96
CA VAL A 459 4.33 -13.52 -28.97
C VAL A 459 4.18 -14.73 -28.05
N THR A 460 2.95 -15.13 -27.77
CA THR A 460 2.65 -16.29 -26.92
C THR A 460 2.79 -17.60 -27.71
N SER A 461 2.30 -17.64 -28.96
CA SER A 461 2.36 -18.84 -29.80
C SER A 461 3.78 -19.20 -30.23
N THR A 462 4.63 -18.18 -30.47
CA THR A 462 6.04 -18.35 -30.88
C THR A 462 6.99 -18.67 -29.71
N GLN A 463 6.49 -18.74 -28.47
CA GLN A 463 7.32 -18.91 -27.28
C GLN A 463 8.02 -20.29 -27.25
N ILE A 464 9.35 -20.29 -27.20
CA ILE A 464 10.13 -21.53 -27.01
C ILE A 464 9.93 -22.07 -25.59
N PRO A 465 9.61 -23.37 -25.41
CA PRO A 465 9.46 -23.98 -24.09
C PRO A 465 10.75 -23.92 -23.25
N THR A 466 10.63 -23.59 -21.96
CA THR A 466 11.77 -23.42 -21.04
C THR A 466 12.67 -24.66 -20.93
N HIS A 467 12.12 -25.87 -21.05
CA HIS A 467 12.91 -27.10 -20.98
C HIS A 467 13.80 -27.30 -22.21
N LYS A 468 13.33 -26.90 -23.40
CA LYS A 468 14.10 -26.92 -24.65
C LYS A 468 15.26 -25.92 -24.55
N LEU A 469 14.99 -24.72 -24.04
CA LEU A 469 16.00 -23.70 -23.81
C LEU A 469 17.09 -24.15 -22.83
N ASN A 470 16.71 -24.81 -21.73
CA ASN A 470 17.67 -25.37 -20.78
C ASN A 470 18.50 -26.52 -21.37
N ARG A 471 17.91 -27.33 -22.27
CA ARG A 471 18.61 -28.39 -22.99
C ARG A 471 19.66 -27.80 -23.93
N MET A 472 19.30 -26.79 -24.72
CA MET A 472 20.25 -26.06 -25.57
C MET A 472 21.41 -25.47 -24.77
N ARG A 473 21.15 -24.93 -23.57
CA ARG A 473 22.22 -24.48 -22.67
C ARG A 473 23.13 -25.56 -22.15
N SER A 474 22.62 -26.77 -21.90
CA SER A 474 23.46 -27.89 -21.48
C SER A 474 24.28 -28.49 -22.63
N GLU A 475 23.84 -28.28 -23.86
CA GLU A 475 24.56 -28.70 -25.07
C GLU A 475 25.67 -27.69 -25.46
N MET A 476 25.61 -26.45 -24.95
CA MET A 476 26.70 -25.49 -25.12
C MET A 476 27.98 -25.93 -24.40
N LEU A 477 29.11 -25.86 -25.12
CA LEU A 477 30.44 -26.25 -24.64
C LEU A 477 30.92 -25.42 -23.44
N VAL A 478 30.62 -24.12 -23.43
CA VAL A 478 31.05 -23.17 -22.38
C VAL A 478 29.90 -22.90 -21.42
N PRO A 479 29.96 -23.36 -20.16
CA PRO A 479 28.93 -23.08 -19.17
C PRO A 479 28.89 -21.58 -18.83
N GLY A 480 27.76 -20.94 -19.07
CA GLY A 480 27.52 -19.55 -18.68
C GLY A 480 27.62 -18.53 -19.82
N GLN A 481 27.99 -18.95 -21.03
CA GLN A 481 27.89 -18.11 -22.21
C GLN A 481 26.41 -17.80 -22.54
N GLU A 482 26.14 -16.60 -23.07
CA GLU A 482 24.81 -16.22 -23.54
C GLU A 482 24.42 -17.08 -24.77
N LEU A 483 23.19 -17.61 -24.77
CA LEU A 483 22.66 -18.38 -25.90
C LEU A 483 22.21 -17.41 -27.01
N SER A 484 22.91 -17.39 -28.14
CA SER A 484 22.51 -16.62 -29.34
C SER A 484 21.53 -17.44 -30.18
N LEU A 485 20.28 -16.97 -30.27
CA LEU A 485 19.23 -17.59 -31.10
C LEU A 485 18.91 -16.78 -32.36
N ASP A 486 19.63 -15.68 -32.59
CA ASP A 486 19.48 -14.74 -33.72
C ASP A 486 18.01 -14.49 -34.11
N ARG A 487 17.56 -15.00 -35.28
CA ARG A 487 16.18 -14.82 -35.77
C ARG A 487 15.13 -15.55 -34.92
N GLN A 488 15.47 -16.69 -34.35
CA GLN A 488 14.55 -17.49 -33.50
C GLN A 488 14.38 -16.90 -32.09
N GLU A 489 15.10 -15.84 -31.75
CA GLU A 489 14.93 -15.17 -30.46
C GLU A 489 13.55 -14.52 -30.35
N SER A 490 12.83 -14.88 -29.29
CA SER A 490 11.57 -14.24 -28.95
C SER A 490 11.81 -12.80 -28.52
N ARG A 491 11.24 -11.87 -29.28
CA ARG A 491 11.12 -10.45 -28.94
C ARG A 491 9.81 -10.26 -28.21
N VAL A 492 9.83 -9.58 -27.07
CA VAL A 492 8.65 -9.44 -26.20
C VAL A 492 8.39 -7.95 -25.97
N PRO A 493 7.23 -7.42 -26.43
CA PRO A 493 6.84 -6.05 -26.11
C PRO A 493 6.36 -5.97 -24.66
N ILE A 494 6.82 -4.97 -23.93
CA ILE A 494 6.46 -4.70 -22.54
C ILE A 494 6.16 -3.21 -22.35
N LEU A 495 5.42 -2.89 -21.28
CA LEU A 495 5.27 -1.52 -20.79
C LEU A 495 5.82 -1.43 -19.37
N LEU A 496 6.57 -0.38 -19.08
CA LEU A 496 7.04 -0.01 -17.75
C LEU A 496 6.28 1.23 -17.29
N LEU A 497 5.64 1.15 -16.13
CA LEU A 497 4.88 2.24 -15.51
C LEU A 497 5.57 2.64 -14.20
N GLN A 498 6.08 3.86 -14.11
CA GLN A 498 6.75 4.33 -12.90
C GLN A 498 5.71 4.62 -11.82
N GLN A 499 5.81 3.99 -10.64
CA GLN A 499 4.96 4.32 -9.49
C GLN A 499 5.70 5.31 -8.60
N PRO A 500 5.20 6.53 -8.39
CA PRO A 500 5.83 7.46 -7.47
C PRO A 500 5.67 6.95 -6.03
N GLY A 501 6.73 7.08 -5.23
CA GLY A 501 6.63 6.92 -3.78
C GLY A 501 5.91 8.11 -3.16
N ARG A 502 5.27 7.91 -1.99
CA ARG A 502 4.68 9.01 -1.22
C ARG A 502 5.72 9.69 -0.35
N GLU A 503 5.56 10.99 -0.18
CA GLU A 503 6.20 11.74 0.89
C GLU A 503 5.53 11.34 2.21
N CYS A 504 6.34 10.92 3.20
CA CYS A 504 5.84 10.82 4.56
C CYS A 504 5.72 12.24 5.10
N SER A 505 4.50 12.65 5.51
CA SER A 505 4.23 13.97 6.10
C SER A 505 5.20 14.27 7.25
N ALA A 506 5.58 15.54 7.39
CA ALA A 506 6.58 16.03 8.34
C ALA A 506 6.28 15.67 9.81
N ALA A 507 5.01 15.41 10.16
CA ALA A 507 4.59 15.00 11.50
C ALA A 507 5.26 13.69 12.00
N ALA A 508 5.66 12.79 11.07
CA ALA A 508 6.37 11.56 11.43
C ALA A 508 7.88 11.75 11.70
N SER A 509 8.44 12.93 11.40
CA SER A 509 9.88 13.23 11.49
C SER A 509 10.33 13.82 12.83
N HIS A 510 9.46 13.89 13.85
CA HIS A 510 9.76 14.53 15.14
C HIS A 510 10.96 13.94 15.91
N LYS A 511 11.54 12.80 15.48
CA LYS A 511 12.67 12.15 16.19
C LYS A 511 13.86 11.71 15.32
N SER A 512 13.82 11.84 13.98
CA SER A 512 14.98 11.52 13.14
C SER A 512 15.69 12.78 12.67
N LYS A 513 16.93 13.00 13.11
CA LYS A 513 17.88 13.97 12.55
C LYS A 513 18.33 13.64 11.10
N GLY A 514 17.48 12.97 10.32
CA GLY A 514 17.72 12.60 8.93
C GLY A 514 16.42 12.83 8.15
N GLY A 515 16.54 13.50 7.01
CA GLY A 515 15.43 14.14 6.27
C GLY A 515 14.22 13.25 6.00
N SER A 516 13.10 13.91 5.72
CA SER A 516 11.89 13.32 5.15
C SER A 516 12.26 12.29 4.08
N SER A 517 11.84 11.03 4.26
CA SER A 517 12.02 9.97 3.25
C SER A 517 11.05 10.22 2.09
N ALA A 518 11.25 11.29 1.33
CA ALA A 518 10.56 11.52 0.07
C ALA A 518 10.79 10.29 -0.84
N GLY A 519 9.70 9.73 -1.39
CA GLY A 519 9.79 8.59 -2.31
C GLY A 519 9.74 7.19 -1.70
N PHE A 520 9.27 7.02 -0.45
CA PHE A 520 9.12 5.67 0.10
C PHE A 520 8.13 4.81 -0.71
N GLY A 521 8.60 3.66 -1.17
CA GLY A 521 7.80 2.69 -1.90
C GLY A 521 7.55 3.00 -3.37
N GLY A 522 8.28 3.94 -3.94
CA GLY A 522 8.32 4.11 -5.39
C GLY A 522 9.02 2.96 -6.10
N GLY A 523 8.77 2.84 -7.40
CA GLY A 523 9.34 1.78 -8.23
C GLY A 523 8.65 1.68 -9.58
N TRP A 524 8.51 0.46 -10.10
CA TRP A 524 8.07 0.19 -11.45
C TRP A 524 7.03 -0.92 -11.49
N ASP A 525 5.96 -0.73 -12.25
CA ASP A 525 5.06 -1.81 -12.64
C ASP A 525 5.40 -2.23 -14.08
N ILE A 526 5.64 -3.53 -14.29
CA ILE A 526 5.85 -4.12 -15.61
C ILE A 526 4.54 -4.72 -16.08
N VAL A 527 4.11 -4.36 -17.29
CA VAL A 527 2.96 -4.97 -17.97
C VAL A 527 3.48 -5.89 -19.08
N LEU A 528 3.02 -7.14 -19.09
CA LEU A 528 3.52 -8.21 -19.95
C LEU A 528 2.38 -8.90 -20.71
N PRO A 529 2.65 -9.49 -21.89
CA PRO A 529 1.70 -10.43 -22.50
C PRO A 529 1.56 -11.70 -21.65
N SER A 530 0.42 -12.38 -21.78
CA SER A 530 0.23 -13.70 -21.16
C SER A 530 1.21 -14.74 -21.71
N GLY A 531 1.46 -15.81 -20.97
CA GLY A 531 2.46 -16.85 -21.25
C GLY A 531 3.89 -16.50 -20.82
N TRP A 532 4.22 -15.21 -20.66
CA TRP A 532 5.57 -14.74 -20.33
C TRP A 532 5.80 -14.45 -18.84
N GLY A 533 4.76 -14.53 -18.00
CA GLY A 533 4.85 -14.14 -16.60
C GLY A 533 5.96 -14.88 -15.84
N MET A 534 5.99 -16.22 -15.94
CA MET A 534 7.00 -17.01 -15.22
C MET A 534 8.44 -16.81 -15.70
N ALA A 535 8.64 -16.46 -16.98
CA ALA A 535 9.96 -16.20 -17.55
C ALA A 535 10.58 -14.95 -16.91
N PHE A 536 9.85 -13.84 -16.93
CA PHE A 536 10.25 -12.58 -16.29
C PHE A 536 10.36 -12.72 -14.77
N TRP A 537 9.41 -13.43 -14.15
CA TRP A 537 9.40 -13.64 -12.70
C TRP A 537 10.70 -14.26 -12.18
N ILE A 538 11.19 -15.31 -12.86
CA ILE A 538 12.44 -15.99 -12.47
C ILE A 538 13.65 -15.09 -12.70
N ALA A 539 13.69 -14.34 -13.79
CA ALA A 539 14.79 -13.43 -14.09
C ALA A 539 14.96 -12.35 -13.01
N LEU A 540 13.87 -11.73 -12.57
CA LEU A 540 13.88 -10.72 -11.51
C LEU A 540 14.32 -11.30 -10.16
N ILE A 541 13.84 -12.50 -9.80
CA ILE A 541 14.22 -13.16 -8.54
C ILE A 541 15.70 -13.53 -8.51
N LEU A 542 16.25 -14.00 -9.64
CA LEU A 542 17.66 -14.37 -9.75
C LEU A 542 18.59 -13.16 -9.63
N ARG A 543 18.12 -11.94 -9.92
CA ARG A 543 18.87 -10.68 -9.70
C ARG A 543 18.64 -10.03 -8.33
N GLY A 544 17.96 -10.72 -7.43
CA GLY A 544 17.90 -10.34 -6.02
C GLY A 544 16.56 -9.79 -5.55
N ALA A 545 15.57 -9.63 -6.43
CA ALA A 545 14.23 -9.21 -6.03
C ALA A 545 13.63 -10.16 -4.98
N ARG A 546 13.05 -9.60 -3.92
CA ARG A 546 12.34 -10.37 -2.88
C ARG A 546 10.84 -10.31 -3.14
N VAL A 547 10.15 -11.43 -3.05
CA VAL A 547 8.70 -11.49 -3.29
C VAL A 547 7.91 -11.22 -2.01
N ALA A 548 6.83 -10.43 -2.12
CA ALA A 548 5.82 -10.22 -1.09
C ALA A 548 4.48 -10.91 -1.44
N GLY A 549 3.72 -11.31 -0.41
CA GLY A 549 2.31 -11.71 -0.54
C GLY A 549 1.36 -10.59 -0.12
N LEU A 550 0.05 -10.88 -0.08
CA LEU A 550 -1.00 -9.91 0.27
C LEU A 550 -0.81 -9.30 1.67
N ARG A 551 -0.37 -10.07 2.66
CA ARG A 551 -0.13 -9.56 4.01
C ARG A 551 1.00 -8.55 4.05
N GLU A 552 2.10 -8.86 3.36
CA GLU A 552 3.22 -7.94 3.26
C GLU A 552 2.86 -6.71 2.44
N LEU A 553 2.02 -6.85 1.41
CA LEU A 553 1.47 -5.74 0.62
C LEU A 553 0.67 -4.77 1.48
N ARG A 554 -0.25 -5.28 2.31
CA ARG A 554 -1.02 -4.49 3.27
C ARG A 554 -0.11 -3.75 4.24
N SER A 555 0.90 -4.45 4.76
CA SER A 555 1.92 -3.81 5.60
C SER A 555 2.70 -2.72 4.85
N CYS A 556 2.98 -2.86 3.55
CA CYS A 556 3.66 -1.83 2.76
C CYS A 556 2.76 -0.60 2.55
N HIS A 557 1.48 -0.79 2.24
CA HIS A 557 0.51 0.29 2.07
C HIS A 557 0.31 1.11 3.35
N LEU A 558 0.21 0.44 4.51
CA LEU A 558 0.14 1.10 5.79
C LEU A 558 1.36 2.00 6.05
N GLN A 559 2.56 1.56 5.65
CA GLN A 559 3.80 2.35 5.82
C GLN A 559 3.85 3.54 4.86
N GLN A 560 3.25 3.41 3.66
CA GLN A 560 3.04 4.53 2.74
C GLN A 560 1.89 5.46 3.20
N GLY A 561 1.09 5.01 4.17
CA GLY A 561 -0.15 5.65 4.60
C GLY A 561 -1.19 5.78 3.49
N VAL A 562 -1.24 4.79 2.59
CA VAL A 562 -2.25 4.66 1.53
C VAL A 562 -3.30 3.64 1.99
N PRO A 563 -4.61 3.93 1.90
CA PRO A 563 -5.64 2.96 2.21
C PRO A 563 -5.57 1.76 1.25
N PHE A 564 -5.61 0.54 1.79
CA PHE A 564 -5.56 -0.69 1.00
C PHE A 564 -6.96 -1.11 0.56
N PHE A 565 -7.20 -1.17 -0.75
CA PHE A 565 -8.47 -1.64 -1.32
C PHE A 565 -8.48 -3.18 -1.40
N PRO A 566 -9.60 -3.88 -1.07
CA PRO A 566 -10.92 -3.36 -0.66
C PRO A 566 -11.06 -3.14 0.86
N ASP A 567 -10.15 -3.68 1.68
CA ASP A 567 -10.28 -3.77 3.14
C ASP A 567 -10.62 -2.44 3.85
N VAL A 568 -10.07 -1.32 3.35
CA VAL A 568 -10.12 -0.02 4.01
C VAL A 568 -11.21 0.88 3.42
N PHE A 569 -12.04 0.45 2.47
CA PHE A 569 -12.99 1.34 1.78
C PHE A 569 -14.45 1.09 2.20
N PRO A 570 -14.97 1.74 3.27
CA PRO A 570 -16.24 1.37 3.89
C PRO A 570 -17.50 1.76 3.09
N ASP A 571 -17.40 2.71 2.17
CA ASP A 571 -18.51 3.21 1.35
C ASP A 571 -18.68 2.46 0.02
N THR A 572 -17.76 1.55 -0.29
CA THR A 572 -17.81 0.73 -1.51
C THR A 572 -18.54 -0.59 -1.23
N ALA A 573 -19.33 -1.08 -2.19
CA ALA A 573 -20.02 -2.38 -2.06
C ALA A 573 -19.02 -3.52 -1.78
N ALA A 574 -17.86 -3.49 -2.45
CA ALA A 574 -16.77 -4.44 -2.22
C ALA A 574 -16.22 -4.40 -0.78
N GLY A 575 -16.19 -3.22 -0.15
CA GLY A 575 -15.74 -3.06 1.22
C GLY A 575 -16.75 -3.59 2.23
N GLU A 576 -18.05 -3.40 1.98
CA GLU A 576 -19.13 -3.94 2.83
C GLU A 576 -19.14 -5.47 2.79
N GLU A 577 -19.10 -6.08 1.60
CA GLU A 577 -18.98 -7.53 1.43
C GLU A 577 -17.74 -8.11 2.14
N TRP A 578 -16.62 -7.39 2.07
CA TRP A 578 -15.40 -7.77 2.76
C TRP A 578 -15.53 -7.68 4.28
N ALA A 579 -16.14 -6.61 4.79
CA ALA A 579 -16.38 -6.41 6.22
C ALA A 579 -17.26 -7.52 6.80
N ASP A 580 -18.32 -7.92 6.09
CA ASP A 580 -19.22 -9.01 6.48
C ASP A 580 -18.50 -10.36 6.52
N LYS A 581 -17.70 -10.64 5.49
CA LYS A 581 -16.89 -11.85 5.45
C LYS A 581 -15.88 -11.88 6.60
N LEU A 582 -15.22 -10.76 6.87
CA LEU A 582 -14.25 -10.64 7.95
C LEU A 582 -14.92 -10.82 9.33
N GLU A 583 -16.11 -10.24 9.53
CA GLU A 583 -16.91 -10.41 10.75
C GLU A 583 -17.26 -11.88 10.98
N GLN A 584 -17.72 -12.60 9.95
CA GLN A 584 -18.03 -14.03 10.04
C GLN A 584 -16.80 -14.86 10.42
N GLU A 585 -15.65 -14.60 9.77
CA GLU A 585 -14.39 -15.29 10.06
C GLU A 585 -13.90 -15.04 11.50
N LEU A 586 -13.95 -13.78 11.96
CA LEU A 586 -13.54 -13.39 13.30
C LEU A 586 -14.50 -13.90 14.38
N THR A 587 -15.80 -13.87 14.11
CA THR A 587 -16.83 -14.42 15.01
C THR A 587 -16.68 -15.93 15.15
N LYS A 588 -16.43 -16.66 14.05
CA LYS A 588 -16.13 -18.09 14.09
C LYS A 588 -14.88 -18.36 14.92
N LYS A 589 -13.83 -17.56 14.76
CA LYS A 589 -12.59 -17.67 15.54
C LYS A 589 -12.83 -17.36 17.02
N PHE A 590 -13.63 -16.35 17.34
CA PHE A 590 -13.98 -15.99 18.72
C PHE A 590 -14.83 -17.08 19.40
N LYS A 591 -15.79 -17.67 18.68
CA LYS A 591 -16.61 -18.80 19.14
C LYS A 591 -15.80 -20.09 19.30
N SER A 592 -14.69 -20.25 18.56
CA SER A 592 -13.78 -21.40 18.73
C SER A 592 -12.97 -21.39 20.03
N TRP A 593 -12.85 -20.22 20.68
CA TRP A 593 -12.14 -20.10 21.95
C TRP A 593 -13.08 -20.37 23.14
N PRO A 594 -12.62 -21.09 24.17
CA PRO A 594 -13.44 -21.31 25.36
C PRO A 594 -13.70 -19.98 26.10
N PRO A 595 -14.82 -19.85 26.85
CA PRO A 595 -15.22 -18.60 27.49
C PRO A 595 -14.14 -17.91 28.34
N ALA A 596 -13.33 -18.68 29.07
CA ALA A 596 -12.27 -18.14 29.92
C ALA A 596 -10.99 -17.68 29.17
N LYS A 597 -10.88 -17.96 27.87
CA LYS A 597 -9.72 -17.57 27.03
C LYS A 597 -10.04 -16.45 26.04
N ARG A 598 -11.31 -16.05 25.95
CA ARG A 598 -11.76 -14.98 25.05
C ARG A 598 -12.09 -13.71 25.83
N PRO A 599 -11.83 -12.51 25.29
CA PRO A 599 -12.17 -11.25 25.95
C PRO A 599 -13.68 -11.10 26.08
N ASN A 600 -14.12 -10.51 27.19
CA ASN A 600 -15.51 -10.16 27.40
C ASN A 600 -15.74 -8.70 26.98
N TYR A 601 -16.25 -8.51 25.77
CA TYR A 601 -16.43 -7.19 25.18
C TYR A 601 -17.49 -6.33 25.89
N GLY A 602 -18.51 -6.94 26.51
CA GLY A 602 -19.52 -6.22 27.29
C GLY A 602 -18.92 -5.48 28.49
N LYS A 603 -17.99 -6.12 29.22
CA LYS A 603 -17.27 -5.48 30.34
C LYS A 603 -16.29 -4.39 29.89
N LEU A 604 -15.78 -4.51 28.66
CA LEU A 604 -14.84 -3.57 28.08
C LEU A 604 -15.53 -2.36 27.41
N GLY A 605 -16.86 -2.32 27.40
CA GLY A 605 -17.61 -1.24 26.75
C GLY A 605 -17.45 -1.24 25.22
N VAL A 606 -17.42 -2.42 24.59
CA VAL A 606 -17.30 -2.57 23.13
C VAL A 606 -18.58 -3.20 22.59
N VAL A 607 -19.32 -2.43 21.79
CA VAL A 607 -20.59 -2.87 21.18
C VAL A 607 -20.35 -3.82 20.01
N SER A 608 -19.52 -3.41 19.04
CA SER A 608 -19.21 -4.21 17.85
C SER A 608 -17.70 -4.47 17.74
N PRO A 609 -17.20 -5.65 18.15
CA PRO A 609 -15.77 -5.93 18.20
C PRO A 609 -15.14 -6.37 16.87
N PHE A 610 -15.94 -6.78 15.88
CA PHE A 610 -15.46 -7.40 14.63
C PHE A 610 -15.89 -6.68 13.34
N LYS A 611 -16.72 -5.63 13.46
CA LYS A 611 -17.19 -4.78 12.34
C LYS A 611 -17.34 -3.35 12.83
N CYS A 612 -17.00 -2.36 12.01
CA CYS A 612 -17.18 -0.95 12.35
C CYS A 612 -18.62 -0.51 12.02
N PRO A 613 -19.44 -0.10 13.00
CA PRO A 613 -20.84 0.26 12.79
C PRO A 613 -21.01 1.72 12.32
N TRP A 614 -20.57 2.04 11.10
CA TRP A 614 -20.59 3.40 10.56
C TRP A 614 -21.99 4.03 10.50
N LYS A 615 -22.99 3.26 10.03
CA LYS A 615 -24.40 3.71 9.90
C LYS A 615 -24.96 4.16 11.25
N LYS A 616 -24.72 3.39 12.31
CA LYS A 616 -25.14 3.72 13.68
C LYS A 616 -24.40 4.94 14.23
N LEU A 617 -23.08 5.01 14.02
CA LEU A 617 -22.27 6.15 14.47
C LEU A 617 -22.77 7.47 13.89
N LEU A 618 -23.03 7.51 12.57
CA LEU A 618 -23.51 8.71 11.89
C LEU A 618 -24.93 9.10 12.31
N LYS A 619 -25.83 8.12 12.49
CA LYS A 619 -27.17 8.38 13.02
C LYS A 619 -27.10 9.03 14.40
N GLU A 620 -26.30 8.47 15.31
CA GLU A 620 -26.19 9.02 16.66
C GLU A 620 -25.56 10.43 16.69
N TRP A 621 -24.56 10.73 15.84
CA TRP A 621 -23.99 12.09 15.74
C TRP A 621 -25.00 13.09 15.17
N ARG A 622 -25.85 12.66 14.23
CA ARG A 622 -26.95 13.50 13.71
C ARG A 622 -27.99 13.79 14.79
N ASP A 623 -28.37 12.78 15.56
CA ASP A 623 -29.33 12.93 16.65
C ASP A 623 -28.82 13.91 17.72
N ILE A 624 -27.51 13.87 18.03
CA ILE A 624 -26.87 14.82 18.96
C ILE A 624 -26.93 16.26 18.43
N LYS A 625 -26.55 16.46 17.17
CA LYS A 625 -26.58 17.79 16.55
C LYS A 625 -27.98 18.38 16.56
N LYS A 626 -28.99 17.57 16.21
CA LYS A 626 -30.40 17.98 16.27
C LYS A 626 -30.84 18.37 17.68
N SER A 627 -30.46 17.57 18.70
CA SER A 627 -30.80 17.94 20.08
C SER A 627 -30.08 19.22 20.55
N GLU A 628 -28.85 19.47 20.09
CA GLU A 628 -28.11 20.70 20.40
C GLU A 628 -28.77 21.92 19.71
N GLU A 629 -29.24 21.78 18.46
CA GLU A 629 -30.01 22.81 17.74
C GLU A 629 -31.37 23.12 18.42
N GLU A 630 -32.10 22.08 18.86
CA GLU A 630 -33.37 22.23 19.60
C GLU A 630 -33.16 22.94 20.96
N GLU A 631 -32.08 22.60 21.69
CA GLU A 631 -31.74 23.29 22.96
C GLU A 631 -31.35 24.76 22.74
N GLU A 632 -30.64 25.10 21.65
CA GLU A 632 -30.31 26.49 21.31
C GLU A 632 -31.55 27.31 20.91
N GLU A 633 -32.51 26.70 20.20
CA GLU A 633 -33.79 27.32 19.86
C GLU A 633 -34.65 27.57 21.12
N ASP A 634 -34.69 26.63 22.06
CA ASP A 634 -35.41 26.78 23.34
C ASP A 634 -34.79 27.86 24.25
N ILE A 635 -33.48 28.09 24.17
CA ILE A 635 -32.77 29.14 24.92
C ILE A 635 -32.96 30.52 24.27
N ALA A 636 -33.18 30.59 22.94
CA ALA A 636 -33.40 31.84 22.22
C ALA A 636 -34.82 32.42 22.38
N VAL A 637 -35.78 31.63 22.90
CA VAL A 637 -37.12 32.11 23.26
C VAL A 637 -37.10 32.64 24.70
N GLU A 638 -36.95 33.96 24.84
CA GLU A 638 -37.09 34.67 26.12
C GLU A 638 -38.44 34.31 26.83
N PRO A 639 -38.45 34.14 28.17
CA PRO A 639 -39.58 33.57 28.92
C PRO A 639 -40.85 34.44 28.97
N ASN A 640 -40.80 35.69 28.50
CA ASN A 640 -41.92 36.64 28.58
C ASN A 640 -43.07 36.36 27.60
N ALA A 641 -42.88 35.50 26.60
CA ALA A 641 -43.95 35.12 25.65
C ALA A 641 -44.62 33.78 25.98
N THR A 642 -43.97 32.91 26.76
CA THR A 642 -44.42 31.53 27.02
C THR A 642 -45.55 31.40 28.05
N GLU A 643 -45.74 32.37 28.95
CA GLU A 643 -46.88 32.36 29.88
C GLU A 643 -48.19 32.79 29.19
N ALA A 644 -48.13 33.74 28.24
CA ALA A 644 -49.28 34.17 27.46
C ALA A 644 -49.80 33.07 26.51
N ILE A 645 -48.89 32.25 25.96
CA ILE A 645 -49.25 31.14 25.07
C ILE A 645 -49.80 29.93 25.85
N LYS A 646 -49.30 29.67 27.08
CA LYS A 646 -49.83 28.60 27.95
C LYS A 646 -51.24 28.90 28.48
N GLN A 647 -51.58 30.18 28.70
CA GLN A 647 -52.96 30.56 29.03
C GLN A 647 -53.91 30.44 27.83
N ALA A 648 -53.45 30.78 26.61
CA ALA A 648 -54.24 30.62 25.40
C ALA A 648 -54.45 29.14 24.98
N ALA A 649 -53.53 28.24 25.34
CA ALA A 649 -53.63 26.81 25.03
C ALA A 649 -54.60 26.04 25.95
N SER A 650 -55.10 26.65 27.02
CA SER A 650 -56.07 26.01 27.94
C SER A 650 -57.53 26.04 27.45
N ASP A 651 -57.82 26.81 26.39
CA ASP A 651 -59.19 27.00 25.87
C ASP A 651 -59.49 26.29 24.54
N ILE A 652 -58.59 25.46 24.02
CA ILE A 652 -58.86 24.66 22.80
C ILE A 652 -58.68 23.18 23.11
N GLY A 653 -59.80 22.54 23.47
CA GLY A 653 -59.89 21.09 23.45
C GLY A 653 -59.81 20.56 22.03
N ALA A 654 -58.76 19.81 21.69
CA ALA A 654 -58.73 18.98 20.50
C ALA A 654 -57.78 17.78 20.68
N SER A 655 -58.31 16.64 20.25
CA SER A 655 -57.79 15.28 20.32
C SER A 655 -56.33 15.10 19.88
N SER A 656 -55.55 14.43 20.73
CA SER A 656 -54.26 13.84 20.39
C SER A 656 -54.45 12.57 19.55
N GLU A 657 -54.31 12.68 18.23
CA GLU A 657 -53.96 11.54 17.38
C GLU A 657 -52.44 11.35 17.41
N GLU A 658 -51.99 10.33 18.14
CA GLU A 658 -50.63 9.80 18.02
C GLU A 658 -50.45 9.23 16.60
N LYS A 659 -49.86 10.01 15.69
CA LYS A 659 -49.31 9.48 14.44
C LYS A 659 -48.06 8.67 14.78
N ASN A 660 -48.25 7.36 14.96
CA ASN A 660 -47.21 6.36 14.82
C ASN A 660 -46.60 6.48 13.41
N LEU A 661 -45.50 7.22 13.26
CA LEU A 661 -44.67 7.16 12.07
C LEU A 661 -43.92 5.82 12.07
N HIS A 662 -44.14 5.04 11.02
CA HIS A 662 -43.39 3.83 10.70
C HIS A 662 -41.87 4.09 10.71
N PRO A 663 -41.05 3.31 11.43
CA PRO A 663 -39.58 3.47 11.45
C PRO A 663 -38.83 2.92 10.22
N GLU A 664 -39.52 2.39 9.22
CA GLU A 664 -38.89 1.52 8.21
C GLU A 664 -38.22 2.26 7.02
N GLU A 665 -38.40 3.57 6.87
CA GLU A 665 -37.82 4.32 5.73
C GLU A 665 -36.40 4.85 5.99
N ASP A 666 -35.92 4.86 7.25
CA ASP A 666 -34.62 5.45 7.62
C ASP A 666 -33.41 4.49 7.51
N GLU A 667 -33.62 3.17 7.36
CA GLU A 667 -32.52 2.19 7.34
C GLU A 667 -31.69 2.21 6.04
N ASN A 668 -32.18 2.87 4.99
CA ASN A 668 -31.56 2.87 3.66
C ASN A 668 -30.67 4.09 3.36
N GLN A 669 -30.40 4.97 4.33
CA GLN A 669 -29.56 6.15 4.09
C GLN A 669 -28.08 5.78 3.94
N THR A 670 -27.54 6.03 2.75
CA THR A 670 -26.15 5.79 2.35
C THR A 670 -25.23 6.89 2.87
N PHE A 671 -24.14 6.51 3.54
CA PHE A 671 -23.04 7.41 3.88
C PHE A 671 -21.97 7.37 2.79
N PHE A 672 -21.10 8.39 2.74
CA PHE A 672 -19.99 8.42 1.78
C PHE A 672 -18.71 8.96 2.41
N VAL A 673 -17.56 8.62 1.81
CA VAL A 673 -16.26 9.14 2.23
C VAL A 673 -15.94 10.42 1.45
N LEU A 674 -15.58 11.49 2.17
CA LEU A 674 -15.10 12.75 1.58
C LEU A 674 -13.78 12.51 0.84
N ARG A 675 -13.78 12.83 -0.45
CA ARG A 675 -12.60 12.71 -1.33
C ARG A 675 -12.26 13.99 -2.09
N ASP A 676 -13.03 15.05 -1.88
CA ASP A 676 -12.77 16.35 -2.49
C ASP A 676 -11.50 16.96 -1.90
N ARG A 677 -10.50 17.20 -2.75
CA ARG A 677 -9.18 17.67 -2.30
C ARG A 677 -9.25 19.05 -1.66
N THR A 678 -10.04 19.95 -2.22
CA THR A 678 -10.13 21.33 -1.72
C THR A 678 -10.72 21.37 -0.31
N LYS A 679 -11.77 20.57 -0.08
CA LYS A 679 -12.40 20.43 1.23
C LYS A 679 -11.47 19.72 2.24
N LEU A 680 -10.74 18.70 1.82
CA LEU A 680 -9.78 17.98 2.66
C LEU A 680 -8.55 18.83 3.02
N GLU A 681 -8.04 19.64 2.10
CA GLU A 681 -6.94 20.57 2.33
C GLU A 681 -7.34 21.62 3.38
N LYS A 682 -8.49 22.28 3.20
CA LYS A 682 -9.07 23.20 4.20
C LYS A 682 -9.24 22.54 5.56
N LEU A 683 -9.77 21.31 5.61
CA LEU A 683 -9.92 20.56 6.86
C LEU A 683 -8.55 20.26 7.52
N SER A 684 -7.55 19.88 6.72
CA SER A 684 -6.21 19.57 7.20
C SER A 684 -5.48 20.81 7.75
N GLU A 685 -5.65 21.96 7.11
CA GLU A 685 -5.14 23.25 7.56
C GLU A 685 -5.80 23.65 8.87
N SER A 686 -7.14 23.54 8.92
CA SER A 686 -7.90 23.79 10.14
C SER A 686 -7.40 22.91 11.27
N LEU A 687 -7.21 21.60 11.07
CA LEU A 687 -6.69 20.67 12.09
C LEU A 687 -5.22 20.94 12.52
N GLY A 688 -4.58 21.96 11.96
CA GLY A 688 -3.27 22.46 12.39
C GLY A 688 -2.09 21.64 11.87
N ALA A 689 -2.27 20.83 10.82
CA ALA A 689 -1.26 19.91 10.31
C ALA A 689 0.01 20.60 9.73
N ASN A 690 -0.01 21.94 9.57
CA ASN A 690 1.09 22.72 8.97
C ASN A 690 1.81 23.71 9.92
N LEU A 691 1.50 23.74 11.22
CA LEU A 691 2.20 24.65 12.14
C LEU A 691 3.56 24.08 12.58
N ARG A 692 4.63 24.67 12.02
CA ARG A 692 6.03 24.50 12.46
C ARG A 692 6.11 24.75 13.97
N PRO A 693 6.68 23.85 14.79
CA PRO A 693 6.86 24.14 16.21
C PRO A 693 7.85 25.30 16.38
N LEU A 694 7.42 26.29 17.17
CA LEU A 694 8.24 27.39 17.68
C LEU A 694 9.56 26.85 18.23
N LYS A 695 10.68 27.43 17.78
CA LYS A 695 12.02 27.16 18.32
C LYS A 695 12.01 27.37 19.83
N MET A 696 12.14 26.30 20.60
CA MET A 696 12.57 26.41 21.99
C MET A 696 14.05 26.78 21.98
N SER A 697 14.38 27.96 22.51
CA SER A 697 15.74 28.42 22.75
C SER A 697 16.39 27.56 23.83
N ILE A 698 17.22 26.61 23.41
CA ILE A 698 18.22 25.99 24.29
C ILE A 698 19.51 26.76 24.05
N ALA A 699 19.87 27.60 25.02
CA ALA A 699 21.20 28.17 25.10
C ALA A 699 22.20 27.03 25.30
N SER A 700 22.93 26.68 24.24
CA SER A 700 24.12 25.84 24.33
C SER A 700 25.27 26.62 23.74
N THR A 701 26.13 27.11 24.63
CA THR A 701 27.45 27.63 24.31
C THR A 701 28.23 26.57 23.54
N ARG A 702 28.58 26.86 22.29
CA ARG A 702 29.69 26.17 21.61
C ARG A 702 30.35 27.08 20.59
N THR A 703 31.66 27.05 20.68
CA THR A 703 32.70 27.83 20.03
C THR A 703 32.68 27.72 18.51
N LYS A 704 32.95 28.85 17.84
CA LYS A 704 33.22 28.95 16.41
C LYS A 704 34.49 28.16 16.06
N PRO A 705 34.57 27.60 14.83
CA PRO A 705 35.77 27.78 14.05
C PRO A 705 35.46 28.47 12.72
N SER A 706 36.22 29.52 12.49
CA SER A 706 36.42 30.26 11.24
C SER A 706 37.19 29.42 10.22
N VAL A 707 36.74 29.36 8.96
CA VAL A 707 37.60 29.50 7.77
C VAL A 707 36.74 30.05 6.62
N SER A 708 37.25 31.08 5.96
CA SER A 708 36.66 31.88 4.88
C SER A 708 37.08 31.41 3.48
N PHE A 709 36.51 32.08 2.46
CA PHE A 709 36.77 32.04 1.01
C PHE A 709 35.99 30.98 0.21
N GLY A 710 35.24 31.29 -0.85
CA GLY A 710 34.92 32.55 -1.52
C GLY A 710 33.93 32.24 -2.67
N ALA A 711 32.89 33.07 -2.82
CA ALA A 711 32.09 33.18 -4.05
C ALA A 711 32.82 34.17 -5.02
N PRO A 712 32.55 34.24 -6.34
CA PRO A 712 31.22 34.28 -6.98
C PRO A 712 31.11 33.28 -8.16
N ILE A 713 29.93 32.89 -8.62
CA ILE A 713 29.21 33.57 -9.70
C ILE A 713 27.73 33.17 -9.61
N ALA A 714 26.89 34.17 -9.40
CA ALA A 714 25.46 34.11 -9.59
C ALA A 714 25.15 34.32 -11.08
N GLY A 715 24.25 33.50 -11.64
CA GLY A 715 23.74 33.71 -12.98
C GLY A 715 22.74 32.66 -13.39
N ILE A 716 21.48 33.10 -13.53
CA ILE A 716 20.43 32.48 -14.34
C ILE A 716 19.65 31.35 -13.66
N LEU A 717 18.51 31.73 -13.04
CA LEU A 717 17.22 31.03 -13.13
C LEU A 717 16.14 31.91 -12.50
N LYS A 718 15.57 32.81 -13.31
CA LYS A 718 14.21 33.33 -13.13
C LYS A 718 13.38 32.67 -14.22
N ASP A 719 12.37 31.91 -13.83
CA ASP A 719 10.99 32.12 -14.26
C ASP A 719 10.06 31.07 -13.62
N ILE A 720 8.82 31.51 -13.39
CA ILE A 720 7.66 30.79 -12.83
C ILE A 720 7.54 30.84 -11.28
N ALA A 721 7.06 31.99 -10.78
CA ALA A 721 5.95 32.07 -9.82
C ALA A 721 5.57 33.55 -9.62
N GLY A 722 4.49 33.99 -10.27
CA GLY A 722 3.88 35.28 -10.01
C GLY A 722 2.91 35.19 -8.84
N VAL A 723 3.38 35.47 -7.62
CA VAL A 723 2.60 36.11 -6.54
C VAL A 723 3.59 36.96 -5.73
N LYS A 724 3.53 38.27 -5.94
CA LYS A 724 4.29 39.27 -5.18
C LYS A 724 3.66 39.40 -3.78
N MET A 725 4.47 39.29 -2.73
CA MET A 725 4.23 39.98 -1.47
C MET A 725 5.49 40.80 -1.17
N HIS A 726 5.29 42.10 -1.01
CA HIS A 726 6.35 43.08 -0.77
C HIS A 726 7.05 42.79 0.57
N THR A 727 8.37 42.57 0.52
CA THR A 727 9.27 42.64 1.67
C THR A 727 9.97 44.00 1.63
N THR A 728 9.70 44.86 2.59
CA THR A 728 10.55 46.02 2.89
C THR A 728 11.50 45.63 4.03
N GLU A 729 12.80 45.71 3.74
CA GLU A 729 13.88 45.62 4.73
C GLU A 729 14.03 46.97 5.43
N ALA A 730 14.18 46.96 6.75
CA ALA A 730 14.89 48.00 7.48
C ALA A 730 15.49 47.40 8.76
N ALA A 731 16.82 47.38 8.80
CA ALA A 731 17.60 47.12 10.00
C ALA A 731 17.88 48.45 10.72
N ASN A 732 17.70 48.51 12.04
CA ASN A 732 18.68 49.11 12.97
C ASN A 732 18.34 48.90 14.46
N GLY A 733 19.37 48.43 15.17
CA GLY A 733 19.78 48.61 16.57
C GLY A 733 18.86 49.14 17.69
N HIS A 734 18.78 48.31 18.75
CA HIS A 734 18.98 48.60 20.19
C HIS A 734 18.08 49.64 20.90
N ALA A 735 17.19 49.16 21.78
CA ALA A 735 16.97 49.68 23.15
C ALA A 735 15.93 48.80 23.90
N ALA A 736 15.94 48.92 25.23
CA ALA A 736 15.38 47.99 26.20
C ALA A 736 13.86 48.10 26.46
N SER A 737 13.40 47.12 27.24
CA SER A 737 12.30 47.13 28.23
C SER A 737 10.84 47.26 27.77
N GLN A 738 10.08 46.20 28.12
CA GLN A 738 8.74 46.22 28.71
C GLN A 738 7.71 47.21 28.11
N ALA A 739 6.95 46.75 27.10
CA ALA A 739 5.52 47.07 26.91
C ALA A 739 5.00 46.42 25.61
N SER A 740 4.15 45.38 25.70
CA SER A 740 3.13 45.05 24.68
C SER A 740 2.29 43.82 25.08
N SER A 741 1.49 43.94 26.15
CA SER A 741 0.44 42.98 26.47
C SER A 741 -0.91 43.27 25.76
N ALA A 742 -0.98 44.25 24.85
CA ALA A 742 -2.24 44.72 24.28
C ALA A 742 -2.51 44.36 22.80
N GLN A 743 -1.51 43.99 21.98
CA GLN A 743 -1.71 43.78 20.54
C GLN A 743 -1.94 42.31 20.10
N SER A 744 -2.09 41.38 21.05
CA SER A 744 -2.37 39.96 20.72
C SER A 744 -3.86 39.58 20.74
N LYS A 745 -4.79 40.52 20.93
CA LYS A 745 -6.24 40.22 20.99
C LYS A 745 -6.93 40.35 19.62
N ASP A 746 -6.49 41.24 18.74
CA ASP A 746 -7.19 41.48 17.47
C ASP A 746 -6.84 40.50 16.35
N ALA A 747 -5.67 39.84 16.40
CA ALA A 747 -5.36 38.72 15.52
C ALA A 747 -6.08 37.40 15.92
N LYS A 748 -6.66 37.34 17.13
CA LYS A 748 -7.32 36.13 17.68
C LYS A 748 -8.77 35.99 17.23
N THR A 749 -9.49 37.10 17.03
CA THR A 749 -10.86 37.12 16.53
C THR A 749 -10.94 36.83 15.03
N GLY A 750 -9.97 37.30 14.24
CA GLY A 750 -9.92 37.04 12.79
C GLY A 750 -9.73 35.56 12.42
N HIS A 751 -8.82 34.85 13.11
CA HIS A 751 -8.55 33.44 12.83
C HIS A 751 -9.69 32.51 13.30
N HIS A 752 -10.38 32.87 14.39
CA HIS A 752 -11.56 32.14 14.87
C HIS A 752 -12.77 32.34 13.95
N MET A 753 -12.93 33.53 13.34
CA MET A 753 -13.97 33.81 12.34
C MET A 753 -13.73 33.09 11.01
N GLU A 754 -12.48 32.97 10.54
CA GLU A 754 -12.16 32.20 9.32
C GLU A 754 -12.44 30.70 9.49
N ILE A 755 -12.12 30.12 10.64
CA ILE A 755 -12.39 28.70 10.94
C ILE A 755 -13.90 28.42 10.99
N ASN A 756 -14.69 29.33 11.59
CA ASN A 756 -16.15 29.21 11.64
C ASN A 756 -16.80 29.36 10.24
N ARG A 757 -16.23 30.18 9.35
CA ARG A 757 -16.66 30.25 7.93
C ARG A 757 -16.31 28.98 7.16
N VAL A 758 -15.11 28.43 7.35
CA VAL A 758 -14.69 27.16 6.72
C VAL A 758 -15.56 26.00 7.21
N ALA A 759 -15.86 25.96 8.51
CA ALA A 759 -16.80 25.00 9.09
C ALA A 759 -18.20 25.16 8.47
N ALA A 760 -18.72 26.39 8.35
CA ALA A 760 -20.02 26.66 7.73
C ALA A 760 -20.15 26.16 6.27
N ASP A 761 -19.12 26.36 5.43
CA ASP A 761 -19.07 25.82 4.06
C ASP A 761 -19.05 24.27 4.01
N LEU A 762 -18.54 23.64 5.07
CA LEU A 762 -18.39 22.19 5.22
C LEU A 762 -19.62 21.51 5.86
N ILE A 763 -20.52 22.28 6.48
CA ILE A 763 -21.65 21.79 7.29
C ILE A 763 -22.82 21.26 6.47
N GLN A 764 -23.06 21.73 5.25
CA GLN A 764 -24.26 21.40 4.46
C GLN A 764 -24.45 19.89 4.19
N ASP A 765 -23.37 19.08 4.22
CA ASP A 765 -23.40 17.61 4.03
C ASP A 765 -22.81 16.82 5.22
N ALA A 766 -22.47 17.47 6.34
CA ALA A 766 -21.61 16.87 7.37
C ALA A 766 -22.20 15.61 8.04
N ASP A 767 -23.52 15.47 8.05
CA ASP A 767 -24.26 14.43 8.79
C ASP A 767 -24.11 13.01 8.22
N ARG A 768 -23.53 12.86 7.01
CA ARG A 768 -23.38 11.58 6.30
C ARG A 768 -21.95 11.32 5.82
N VAL A 769 -21.01 12.15 6.26
CA VAL A 769 -19.65 12.18 5.73
C VAL A 769 -18.66 11.50 6.67
N LEU A 770 -17.85 10.61 6.10
CA LEU A 770 -16.66 10.06 6.73
C LEU A 770 -15.40 10.68 6.12
N VAL A 771 -14.44 11.00 6.96
CA VAL A 771 -13.13 11.53 6.55
C VAL A 771 -12.07 10.47 6.80
N GLY A 772 -11.24 10.19 5.78
CA GLY A 772 -10.11 9.29 5.89
C GLY A 772 -8.98 9.93 6.71
N VAL A 773 -8.58 9.27 7.79
CA VAL A 773 -7.58 9.78 8.72
C VAL A 773 -6.44 8.81 8.93
N ARG A 774 -5.24 9.35 9.11
CA ARG A 774 -4.03 8.66 9.54
C ARG A 774 -3.75 9.02 10.98
N LEU A 775 -3.49 8.00 11.79
CA LEU A 775 -3.16 8.16 13.19
C LEU A 775 -1.70 7.83 13.41
N SER A 776 -0.98 8.70 14.12
CA SER A 776 0.39 8.48 14.58
C SER A 776 0.42 8.52 16.09
N MET A 777 0.76 7.40 16.74
CA MET A 777 0.79 7.35 18.22
C MET A 777 1.82 8.34 18.78
N ALA A 778 1.40 9.21 19.69
CA ALA A 778 2.28 10.16 20.37
C ALA A 778 3.21 9.42 21.36
N ASN A 779 2.62 8.47 22.08
CA ASN A 779 3.28 7.65 23.09
C ASN A 779 3.45 6.20 22.66
N ARG A 780 4.13 5.41 23.49
CA ARG A 780 4.26 3.96 23.29
C ARG A 780 2.88 3.32 23.16
N GLY A 781 2.61 2.69 22.02
CA GLY A 781 1.33 2.06 21.71
C GLY A 781 1.31 1.59 20.27
N VAL A 782 0.48 0.59 19.97
CA VAL A 782 0.23 0.15 18.59
C VAL A 782 -1.28 0.02 18.42
N PRO A 783 -1.91 0.88 17.60
CA PRO A 783 -3.33 0.78 17.34
C PRO A 783 -3.61 -0.51 16.56
N ARG A 784 -4.64 -1.25 16.95
CA ARG A 784 -5.07 -2.46 16.24
C ARG A 784 -6.28 -2.18 15.36
N GLN A 785 -6.55 -3.09 14.44
CA GLN A 785 -7.79 -3.11 13.66
C GLN A 785 -9.02 -3.11 14.60
N PHE A 786 -10.02 -2.31 14.25
CA PHE A 786 -11.24 -2.01 15.01
C PHE A 786 -11.04 -1.18 16.29
N ALA A 787 -9.86 -0.60 16.52
CA ALA A 787 -9.68 0.32 17.62
C ALA A 787 -10.61 1.54 17.47
N MET A 788 -11.11 2.04 18.58
CA MET A 788 -11.99 3.21 18.65
C MET A 788 -11.18 4.49 18.74
N ILE A 789 -11.62 5.52 18.03
CA ILE A 789 -11.07 6.88 18.07
C ILE A 789 -12.05 7.74 18.85
N CYS A 790 -11.59 8.36 19.92
CA CYS A 790 -12.41 9.10 20.87
C CYS A 790 -11.89 10.53 21.04
N LEU A 791 -12.80 11.44 21.38
CA LEU A 791 -12.46 12.80 21.78
C LEU A 791 -11.79 12.80 23.17
N PRO A 792 -10.67 13.52 23.32
CA PRO A 792 -10.09 13.81 24.63
C PRO A 792 -10.95 14.82 25.39
N SER A 793 -11.04 14.68 26.72
CA SER A 793 -11.61 15.74 27.57
C SER A 793 -10.57 16.81 27.92
N GLU A 794 -11.01 17.97 28.41
CA GLU A 794 -10.12 19.01 28.92
C GLU A 794 -9.20 18.52 30.05
N GLU A 795 -9.71 17.65 30.92
CA GLU A 795 -8.94 16.97 31.98
C GLU A 795 -7.81 16.10 31.40
N ASP A 796 -8.10 15.39 30.31
CA ASP A 796 -7.13 14.51 29.65
C ASP A 796 -5.98 15.36 29.06
N PHE A 797 -6.28 16.55 28.51
CA PHE A 797 -5.27 17.50 28.03
C PHE A 797 -4.44 18.13 29.16
N ALA A 798 -5.08 18.56 30.24
CA ALA A 798 -4.38 19.12 31.40
C ALA A 798 -3.39 18.10 32.00
N SER A 799 -3.83 16.84 32.10
CA SER A 799 -3.02 15.73 32.60
C SER A 799 -1.89 15.33 31.63
N PHE A 800 -2.12 15.45 30.32
CA PHE A 800 -1.06 15.20 29.33
C PHE A 800 -0.01 16.32 29.27
N LYS A 801 -0.42 17.57 29.49
CA LYS A 801 0.49 18.73 29.60
C LYS A 801 1.39 18.59 30.83
N SER A 802 0.88 18.06 31.95
CA SER A 802 1.67 17.85 33.16
C SER A 802 2.59 16.62 33.08
N ASP A 803 2.08 15.47 32.61
CA ASP A 803 2.88 14.26 32.35
C ASP A 803 2.64 13.70 30.95
N GLN A 804 3.64 13.83 30.09
CA GLN A 804 3.60 13.27 28.73
C GLN A 804 3.44 11.75 28.69
N ARG A 805 3.69 11.02 29.78
CA ARG A 805 3.47 9.55 29.83
C ARG A 805 2.06 9.18 30.26
N PHE A 806 1.25 10.14 30.69
CA PHE A 806 -0.11 9.92 31.13
C PHE A 806 -0.95 9.25 30.04
N CYS A 807 -1.79 8.29 30.44
CA CYS A 807 -2.68 7.54 29.56
C CYS A 807 -3.96 7.21 30.34
N PRO A 808 -5.11 7.81 29.99
CA PRO A 808 -6.37 7.58 30.68
C PRO A 808 -6.80 6.10 30.62
N ARG A 809 -7.64 5.69 31.58
CA ARG A 809 -8.23 4.34 31.63
C ARG A 809 -9.75 4.40 31.62
N GLU A 810 -10.33 3.44 30.92
CA GLU A 810 -11.77 3.19 30.89
C GLU A 810 -12.22 2.44 32.15
N PRO A 811 -13.30 2.86 32.81
CA PRO A 811 -13.92 2.08 33.89
C PRO A 811 -14.51 0.77 33.36
N ILE A 812 -14.57 -0.25 34.22
CA ILE A 812 -15.17 -1.54 33.84
C ILE A 812 -16.69 -1.39 33.86
N HIS A 813 -17.34 -1.73 32.75
CA HIS A 813 -18.78 -1.63 32.59
C HIS A 813 -19.49 -2.83 33.26
N ARG A 814 -20.68 -2.59 33.82
CA ARG A 814 -21.55 -3.67 34.30
C ARG A 814 -22.06 -4.46 33.09
N GLU A 815 -22.04 -5.78 33.18
CA GLU A 815 -22.58 -6.61 32.11
C GLU A 815 -24.07 -6.32 31.93
N PHE A 816 -24.49 -6.05 30.69
CA PHE A 816 -25.89 -6.16 30.30
C PHE A 816 -26.31 -7.61 30.51
N LYS A 817 -26.96 -7.89 31.65
CA LYS A 817 -27.52 -9.21 31.93
C LYS A 817 -28.69 -9.41 30.99
N LEU A 818 -28.48 -10.18 29.92
CA LEU A 818 -29.59 -10.73 29.15
C LEU A 818 -30.50 -11.52 30.11
N PRO A 819 -31.84 -11.44 29.96
CA PRO A 819 -32.76 -12.28 30.70
C PRO A 819 -32.30 -13.73 30.59
N LYS A 820 -32.10 -14.40 31.74
CA LYS A 820 -31.68 -15.80 31.74
C LYS A 820 -32.73 -16.61 30.99
N THR A 821 -32.37 -17.24 29.87
CA THR A 821 -33.23 -18.27 29.29
C THR A 821 -33.45 -19.34 30.37
N PRO A 822 -34.72 -19.70 30.67
CA PRO A 822 -35.01 -20.66 31.73
C PRO A 822 -34.25 -21.96 31.42
N LYS A 823 -33.68 -22.58 32.46
CA LYS A 823 -32.86 -23.81 32.41
C LYS A 823 -33.64 -25.06 31.91
N LYS A 824 -34.36 -25.00 30.80
CA LYS A 824 -35.18 -26.11 30.28
C LYS A 824 -34.37 -27.21 29.58
N LYS A 825 -33.10 -26.99 29.22
CA LYS A 825 -32.29 -27.99 28.47
C LYS A 825 -31.67 -29.13 29.31
N LYS A 826 -31.59 -29.03 30.65
CA LYS A 826 -31.01 -30.12 31.46
C LYS A 826 -32.01 -31.22 31.86
N ASN A 827 -33.32 -30.96 31.86
CA ASN A 827 -34.31 -31.96 32.27
C ASN A 827 -34.82 -32.86 31.14
N LYS A 828 -34.59 -32.53 29.87
CA LYS A 828 -35.04 -33.36 28.74
C LYS A 828 -34.18 -34.62 28.49
N LYS A 829 -32.98 -34.71 29.07
CA LYS A 829 -32.07 -35.86 28.90
C LYS A 829 -32.29 -37.01 29.91
N LYS A 830 -33.26 -36.88 30.83
CA LYS A 830 -33.60 -37.90 31.84
C LYS A 830 -34.88 -38.70 31.54
N LYS A 831 -35.62 -38.39 30.47
CA LYS A 831 -36.70 -39.26 29.97
C LYS A 831 -36.24 -39.87 28.66
N GLY A 832 -35.88 -41.15 28.69
CA GLY A 832 -35.54 -41.91 27.50
C GLY A 832 -36.74 -41.96 26.55
N GLN A 833 -36.57 -41.35 25.39
CA GLN A 833 -37.38 -41.61 24.21
C GLN A 833 -36.47 -41.38 23.00
N SER A 834 -36.23 -42.46 22.26
CA SER A 834 -35.56 -42.47 20.96
C SER A 834 -36.44 -41.73 19.96
N VAL A 835 -35.97 -40.58 19.48
CA VAL A 835 -36.56 -39.86 18.35
C VAL A 835 -35.41 -39.45 17.43
N ASP A 836 -35.59 -39.74 16.15
CA ASP A 836 -34.64 -39.60 15.06
C ASP A 836 -33.82 -38.30 15.08
N ASP A 837 -32.51 -38.47 14.85
CA ASP A 837 -31.54 -37.41 14.65
C ASP A 837 -31.80 -36.70 13.31
N ASN A 838 -32.40 -35.51 13.38
CA ASN A 838 -32.31 -34.51 12.32
C ASN A 838 -31.96 -33.15 12.94
N PRO A 839 -30.74 -32.61 12.75
CA PRO A 839 -30.34 -31.35 13.35
C PRO A 839 -30.84 -30.18 12.48
N ARG A 840 -32.09 -29.74 12.70
CA ARG A 840 -32.60 -28.46 12.17
C ARG A 840 -32.77 -27.41 13.25
N ASP A 841 -32.04 -26.30 13.06
CA ASP A 841 -32.35 -24.91 13.44
C ASP A 841 -32.82 -24.59 14.86
N GLY A 842 -31.99 -24.88 15.85
CA GLY A 842 -32.12 -24.32 17.21
C GLY A 842 -31.17 -23.17 17.54
N SER A 843 -30.37 -22.68 16.57
CA SER A 843 -29.34 -21.65 16.80
C SER A 843 -29.64 -20.29 16.18
N SER A 844 -30.71 -20.17 15.40
CA SER A 844 -31.13 -18.92 14.75
C SER A 844 -31.77 -17.97 15.74
N ASP A 845 -32.75 -18.41 16.54
CA ASP A 845 -33.52 -17.51 17.41
C ASP A 845 -32.73 -16.96 18.60
N GLU A 846 -31.82 -17.74 19.20
CA GLU A 846 -30.98 -17.30 20.33
C GLU A 846 -29.82 -16.36 19.88
N VAL A 847 -29.53 -16.33 18.58
CA VAL A 847 -28.61 -15.37 17.94
C VAL A 847 -29.38 -14.10 17.56
N ARG A 848 -30.58 -14.25 16.99
CA ARG A 848 -31.46 -13.14 16.60
C ARG A 848 -31.81 -12.21 17.78
N VAL A 849 -32.16 -12.78 18.94
CA VAL A 849 -32.43 -11.99 20.16
C VAL A 849 -31.18 -11.28 20.71
N LYS A 850 -29.98 -11.82 20.50
CA LYS A 850 -28.73 -11.16 20.92
C LYS A 850 -28.33 -10.02 19.98
N ASP A 851 -28.58 -10.19 18.70
CA ASP A 851 -28.30 -9.18 17.68
C ASP A 851 -29.30 -7.99 17.79
N GLU A 852 -30.56 -8.25 18.13
CA GLU A 852 -31.59 -7.23 18.39
C GLU A 852 -31.36 -6.44 19.70
N VAL A 853 -30.85 -7.07 20.76
CA VAL A 853 -30.50 -6.33 22.00
C VAL A 853 -29.22 -5.52 21.82
N ALA A 854 -28.27 -5.99 21.01
CA ALA A 854 -27.06 -5.25 20.67
C ALA A 854 -27.33 -4.08 19.70
N SER A 855 -28.44 -4.09 18.94
CA SER A 855 -28.83 -2.97 18.09
C SER A 855 -29.38 -1.76 18.84
N ASN A 856 -29.96 -1.97 20.03
CA ASN A 856 -30.58 -0.91 20.82
C ASN A 856 -29.63 -0.18 21.81
N VAL A 857 -28.37 -0.61 21.92
CA VAL A 857 -27.38 0.05 22.77
C VAL A 857 -26.72 1.19 21.99
N LYS A 858 -26.94 2.44 22.42
CA LYS A 858 -26.26 3.63 21.87
C LYS A 858 -24.73 3.48 21.98
N LEU A 859 -23.99 3.70 20.89
CA LEU A 859 -22.52 3.65 20.83
C LEU A 859 -21.89 4.68 21.77
N PHE A 860 -22.44 5.89 21.88
CA PHE A 860 -21.91 6.89 22.81
C PHE A 860 -22.01 6.51 24.27
N LYS A 861 -23.03 5.74 24.66
CA LYS A 861 -23.18 5.23 26.03
C LYS A 861 -22.25 4.06 26.34
N SER A 862 -21.52 3.54 25.34
CA SER A 862 -20.62 2.39 25.52
C SER A 862 -19.27 2.76 26.14
N CYS A 863 -18.84 4.02 26.00
CA CYS A 863 -17.54 4.51 26.44
C CYS A 863 -17.71 5.78 27.27
N ARG A 864 -16.83 6.02 28.24
CA ARG A 864 -16.82 7.31 28.95
C ARG A 864 -16.44 8.49 28.04
N ARG A 865 -15.55 8.27 27.07
CA ARG A 865 -15.15 9.30 26.09
C ARG A 865 -16.02 9.18 24.85
N GLN A 866 -16.38 10.32 24.27
CA GLN A 866 -17.19 10.37 23.05
C GLN A 866 -16.44 9.75 21.87
N LEU A 867 -17.14 8.91 21.10
CA LEU A 867 -16.59 8.16 19.99
C LEU A 867 -16.79 8.92 18.68
N ILE A 868 -15.71 9.15 17.93
CA ILE A 868 -15.76 9.85 16.63
C ILE A 868 -15.45 8.97 15.43
N GLY A 869 -14.81 7.82 15.63
CA GLY A 869 -14.36 7.00 14.51
C GLY A 869 -13.76 5.65 14.89
N PHE A 870 -13.32 4.92 13.87
CA PHE A 870 -12.70 3.61 14.04
C PHE A 870 -11.46 3.43 13.14
N VAL A 871 -10.54 2.59 13.62
CA VAL A 871 -9.34 2.18 12.90
C VAL A 871 -9.63 0.95 12.02
N MET A 872 -9.36 1.06 10.72
CA MET A 872 -9.54 -0.04 9.76
C MET A 872 -8.29 -0.89 9.63
N ASP A 873 -7.11 -0.26 9.63
CA ASP A 873 -5.83 -0.96 9.65
C ASP A 873 -4.84 -0.27 10.59
N GLY A 874 -4.11 -1.06 11.37
CA GLY A 874 -3.23 -0.55 12.41
C GLY A 874 -2.10 -1.52 12.74
N ALA A 875 -0.88 -1.00 12.73
CA ALA A 875 0.32 -1.77 13.08
C ALA A 875 1.46 -0.85 13.52
N ASN A 876 2.59 -1.45 13.88
CA ASN A 876 3.79 -0.69 14.17
C ASN A 876 4.47 -0.28 12.86
N ALA A 877 4.63 1.02 12.63
CA ALA A 877 5.34 1.55 11.48
C ALA A 877 6.86 1.43 11.68
N PHE A 878 7.54 0.83 10.72
CA PHE A 878 9.00 0.70 10.74
C PHE A 878 9.68 1.99 10.26
N ILE A 879 8.99 2.84 9.50
CA ILE A 879 9.51 4.13 9.04
C ILE A 879 9.66 5.09 10.22
N SER A 880 8.57 5.34 10.96
CA SER A 880 8.58 6.26 12.11
C SER A 880 9.05 5.61 13.41
N GLY A 881 9.04 4.28 13.49
CA GLY A 881 9.30 3.54 14.74
C GLY A 881 8.18 3.66 15.78
N SER A 882 7.00 4.14 15.37
CA SER A 882 5.82 4.33 16.22
C SER A 882 4.60 3.57 15.66
N GLY A 883 3.58 3.38 16.50
CA GLY A 883 2.30 2.85 16.04
C GLY A 883 1.68 3.80 15.01
N GLN A 884 1.25 3.28 13.86
CA GLN A 884 0.48 4.01 12.87
C GLN A 884 -0.79 3.24 12.51
N ALA A 885 -1.84 3.98 12.18
CA ALA A 885 -3.11 3.44 11.75
C ALA A 885 -3.73 4.29 10.65
N VAL A 886 -4.59 3.65 9.87
CA VAL A 886 -5.51 4.28 8.91
C VAL A 886 -6.93 3.93 9.35
N GLY A 887 -7.78 4.94 9.41
CA GLY A 887 -9.16 4.82 9.86
C GLY A 887 -10.06 5.90 9.28
N TYR A 888 -11.28 5.96 9.78
CA TYR A 888 -12.26 6.98 9.39
C TYR A 888 -12.88 7.60 10.63
N CYS A 889 -13.10 8.90 10.57
CA CYS A 889 -13.84 9.67 11.56
C CYS A 889 -15.07 10.31 10.92
N CYS A 890 -16.11 10.52 11.72
CA CYS A 890 -17.26 11.33 11.34
C CYS A 890 -16.85 12.80 11.19
N MET A 891 -17.41 13.48 10.19
CA MET A 891 -17.17 14.90 9.95
C MET A 891 -17.64 15.77 11.14
N LEU A 892 -18.83 15.53 11.68
CA LEU A 892 -19.36 16.25 12.85
C LEU A 892 -18.44 16.12 14.08
N GLY A 893 -17.97 14.89 14.34
CA GLY A 893 -17.02 14.64 15.43
C GLY A 893 -15.67 15.32 15.22
N LEU A 894 -15.23 15.52 13.97
CA LEU A 894 -14.04 16.30 13.68
C LEU A 894 -14.29 17.79 13.88
N LEU A 895 -15.42 18.34 13.43
CA LEU A 895 -15.78 19.75 13.66
C LEU A 895 -15.82 20.08 15.15
N ARG A 896 -16.41 19.20 15.97
CA ARG A 896 -16.37 19.33 17.43
C ARG A 896 -14.95 19.34 17.99
N LEU A 897 -14.05 18.50 17.47
CA LEU A 897 -12.62 18.55 17.83
C LEU A 897 -11.94 19.87 17.39
N ILE A 898 -12.46 20.52 16.34
CA ILE A 898 -11.99 21.83 15.88
C ILE A 898 -12.48 22.95 16.80
N GLU A 899 -13.70 22.83 17.32
CA GLU A 899 -14.34 23.81 18.21
C GLU A 899 -13.79 23.73 19.64
N GLU A 900 -13.69 22.53 20.22
CA GLU A 900 -13.28 22.28 21.62
C GLU A 900 -11.76 22.44 21.88
N ARG A 901 -11.04 23.21 21.05
CA ARG A 901 -9.56 23.25 21.04
C ARG A 901 -8.93 23.96 22.24
N PRO A 902 -8.09 23.28 23.04
CA PRO A 902 -7.17 23.96 23.95
C PRO A 902 -5.92 24.48 23.21
N GLN A 903 -5.45 25.67 23.58
CA GLN A 903 -4.29 26.34 22.97
C GLN A 903 -3.04 25.43 22.93
N GLY A 904 -2.45 25.27 21.73
CA GLY A 904 -1.12 24.70 21.50
C GLY A 904 -1.02 23.18 21.21
N GLN A 905 -2.12 22.42 21.17
CA GLN A 905 -2.11 20.98 20.87
C GLN A 905 -3.18 20.62 19.82
N THR A 906 -2.90 20.91 18.55
CA THR A 906 -3.82 20.68 17.44
C THR A 906 -3.80 19.22 16.97
N GLY A 907 -4.98 18.64 16.70
CA GLY A 907 -5.11 17.32 16.08
C GLY A 907 -4.80 16.11 16.98
N MET A 908 -4.83 16.27 18.31
CA MET A 908 -4.64 15.16 19.25
C MET A 908 -5.97 14.45 19.55
N VAL A 909 -5.97 13.11 19.47
CA VAL A 909 -7.12 12.25 19.74
C VAL A 909 -6.74 11.08 20.66
N LEU A 910 -7.73 10.46 21.28
CA LEU A 910 -7.54 9.24 22.06
C LEU A 910 -7.88 8.00 21.24
N VAL A 911 -7.03 6.97 21.33
CA VAL A 911 -7.25 5.68 20.67
C VAL A 911 -7.35 4.58 21.72
N ARG A 912 -8.39 3.75 21.62
CA ARG A 912 -8.61 2.59 22.50
C ARG A 912 -8.75 1.31 21.69
N ASP A 913 -7.90 0.32 21.98
CA ASP A 913 -8.02 -1.02 21.40
C ASP A 913 -9.25 -1.76 21.96
N THR A 914 -9.93 -2.57 21.14
CA THR A 914 -11.11 -3.36 21.57
C THR A 914 -10.84 -4.37 22.69
N LYS A 915 -9.58 -4.69 22.95
CA LYS A 915 -9.15 -5.65 23.98
C LYS A 915 -8.52 -4.99 25.20
N ALA A 916 -8.41 -3.66 25.22
CA ALA A 916 -7.72 -2.93 26.28
C ALA A 916 -8.61 -1.81 26.82
N VAL A 917 -8.52 -1.55 28.12
CA VAL A 917 -9.19 -0.43 28.78
C VAL A 917 -8.37 0.87 28.72
N GLN A 918 -7.12 0.81 28.26
CA GLN A 918 -6.23 1.98 28.26
C GLN A 918 -6.41 2.81 26.99
N TYR A 919 -6.70 4.10 27.16
CA TYR A 919 -6.65 5.10 26.10
C TYR A 919 -5.21 5.55 25.88
N ARG A 920 -4.88 5.84 24.62
CA ARG A 920 -3.55 6.34 24.24
C ARG A 920 -3.70 7.53 23.31
N PHE A 921 -2.89 8.56 23.52
CA PHE A 921 -2.87 9.73 22.65
C PHE A 921 -2.24 9.40 21.28
N ALA A 922 -2.87 9.90 20.23
CA ALA A 922 -2.39 9.86 18.85
C ALA A 922 -2.62 11.21 18.17
N PHE A 923 -1.74 11.55 17.23
CA PHE A 923 -1.92 12.66 16.32
C PHE A 923 -2.72 12.20 15.10
N LEU A 924 -3.65 13.03 14.66
CA LEU A 924 -4.54 12.79 13.55
C LEU A 924 -4.14 13.68 12.37
N ASP A 925 -3.81 13.03 11.24
CA ASP A 925 -3.57 13.67 9.94
C ASP A 925 -4.66 13.23 8.95
N VAL A 926 -5.12 14.13 8.09
CA VAL A 926 -6.09 13.83 7.03
C VAL A 926 -5.36 13.22 5.81
N ILE A 927 -5.97 12.23 5.13
CA ILE A 927 -5.34 11.44 4.05
C ILE A 927 -5.66 11.97 2.65
#